data_AF-A0A970EWT8-F1
#
_entry.id   AF-A0A970EWT8-F1
#
_cell.length_a   1.000
_cell.length_b   1.000
_cell.length_c   1.000
_cell.angle_alpha   90.00
_cell.angle_beta   90.00
_cell.angle_gamma   90.00
#
_symmetry.space_group_name_H-M   'P 1'
#
loop_
_entity.id
_entity.type
_entity.pdbx_description
1 polymer ?
#
loop_
_entity_poly.entity_id
_entity_poly.type
_entity_poly.pdbx_seq_one_letter_code
_entity_poly.pdbx_strand_id
1 'polypeptide(L)'
;MKSKLKKPIFFIAVLFFATVILGCAAGGDTSEYTVKVILTETENLTVKSENPVYVKAGEDAVFEVDIPEDMKIDAITEGASYEDGKIIIRGVIFPETVNVKVRKKLKCTYSFMSTEGGTVESSLKKGSYEEDTPVTVKAKPRKGIVFIGWSFGKPISAGGNLVSIDSEYTFMLEKNTTVYANYLSKNESLIIYHANGGVTSDGGDVFYDVISDDYHFYPNTLSEEDVFERDGYILYGYNTKADGTGKYYGCGWNVVPENNGNLEELWCMWAEVSPESDFEYENSGKGVKITKYKGNASVIVVPEKLGGKKVTSIGSKAFNGCTAEKIILSKYITDVSNSAFNSCKFKTLYMFDGIVKIRDESFRDCDEFSTLIVNACQSPKYQKSNHGTYCIKFERLVYAHQNGLKKLVFFGGSNATYGILSEQLEKGLDGEYYIIDYGQHYETCGMFFLDLASNFVSEGDIVVLCPEPNEWQMGTNKWSSIMWQFFEGAYEQLQYIDIRDYKQVFNSFSEFNNTRQFMQETTYLDYWNGINRYGDNDWFKPGQYDGFMGSQGTYGLDTKVINADNLNYALDKILERGAKTYMSFSSINVKGLTERGQTEKQQATYVSYIDKNLHVTRISEIADYIFPGRYMYDTNFHLSTEGTKLRTERLINDIKAQLAKEASR
;
A
#
# COMPACT_ATOMS: atom_id res chain seq x y z
N MET A 1 29.76 15.44 34.61
CA MET A 1 29.51 14.72 35.88
C MET A 1 29.13 13.29 35.54
N LYS A 2 29.89 12.32 36.05
CA LYS A 2 29.77 10.88 35.75
C LYS A 2 28.44 10.33 36.33
N SER A 3 27.49 9.91 35.50
CA SER A 3 26.40 9.03 35.92
C SER A 3 26.77 7.59 35.57
N LYS A 4 26.90 6.76 36.60
CA LYS A 4 27.17 5.33 36.50
C LYS A 4 25.89 4.64 36.00
N LEU A 5 25.84 4.27 34.73
CA LEU A 5 24.88 3.27 34.26
C LEU A 5 25.29 1.89 34.81
N LYS A 6 24.41 1.31 35.63
CA LYS A 6 24.46 -0.11 36.00
C LYS A 6 24.13 -0.92 34.75
N LYS A 7 25.06 -1.76 34.30
CA LYS A 7 24.83 -2.77 33.26
C LYS A 7 23.81 -3.80 33.77
N PRO A 8 22.90 -4.30 32.92
CA PRO A 8 22.09 -5.45 33.25
C PRO A 8 22.98 -6.70 33.29
N ILE A 9 22.78 -7.51 34.32
CA ILE A 9 23.44 -8.81 34.49
C ILE A 9 22.72 -9.77 33.53
N PHE A 10 23.31 -9.98 32.34
CA PHE A 10 22.97 -11.12 31.50
C PHE A 10 23.51 -12.38 32.18
N PHE A 11 22.61 -13.27 32.59
CA PHE A 11 22.97 -14.66 32.87
C PHE A 11 23.33 -15.31 31.53
N ILE A 12 24.62 -15.33 31.21
CA ILE A 12 25.16 -16.18 30.15
C ILE A 12 25.12 -17.61 30.69
N ALA A 13 24.11 -18.37 30.29
CA ALA A 13 24.17 -19.82 30.37
C ALA A 13 25.29 -20.28 29.42
N VAL A 14 26.38 -20.74 30.01
CA VAL A 14 27.50 -21.35 29.28
C VAL A 14 26.97 -22.67 28.70
N LEU A 15 26.61 -22.67 27.41
CA LEU A 15 26.43 -23.89 26.64
C LEU A 15 27.80 -24.58 26.54
N PHE A 16 27.95 -25.70 27.25
CA PHE A 16 29.03 -26.64 27.00
C PHE A 16 28.69 -27.45 25.75
N PHE A 17 29.26 -27.07 24.61
CA PHE A 17 29.40 -27.98 23.47
C PHE A 17 30.45 -29.02 23.84
N ALA A 18 30.01 -30.20 24.28
CA ALA A 18 30.84 -31.40 24.32
C ALA A 18 30.57 -32.21 23.05
N THR A 19 31.17 -31.78 21.94
CA THR A 19 31.42 -32.67 20.79
C THR A 19 32.41 -33.75 21.24
N VAL A 20 31.89 -34.91 21.65
CA VAL A 20 32.66 -36.15 21.65
C VAL A 20 32.48 -36.79 20.28
N ILE A 21 33.36 -36.42 19.34
CA ILE A 21 33.61 -37.24 18.16
C ILE A 21 34.61 -38.31 18.58
N LEU A 22 34.12 -39.54 18.76
CA LEU A 22 34.95 -40.74 18.70
C LEU A 22 34.28 -41.71 17.75
N GLY A 23 35.00 -42.02 16.68
CA GLY A 23 34.49 -42.67 15.49
C GLY A 23 34.42 -44.19 15.56
N CYS A 24 33.69 -44.70 14.57
CA CYS A 24 33.77 -46.01 13.93
C CYS A 24 34.02 -47.24 14.83
N ALA A 25 32.97 -48.03 15.02
CA ALA A 25 33.00 -49.44 14.66
C ALA A 25 31.58 -50.02 14.51
N ALA A 26 31.38 -50.66 13.35
CA ALA A 26 30.58 -51.85 13.12
C ALA A 26 29.05 -51.74 13.19
N GLY A 27 28.43 -52.00 12.04
CA GLY A 27 27.11 -52.63 11.95
C GLY A 27 27.14 -53.99 12.65
N GLY A 28 26.92 -53.95 13.96
CA GLY A 28 26.46 -55.07 14.76
C GLY A 28 24.94 -55.03 14.84
N ASP A 29 24.34 -56.19 14.70
CA ASP A 29 22.92 -56.47 14.86
C ASP A 29 22.35 -55.76 16.10
N THR A 30 21.50 -54.74 15.92
CA THR A 30 20.91 -53.95 17.02
C THR A 30 19.79 -54.71 17.75
N SER A 31 19.59 -56.00 17.44
CA SER A 31 18.35 -56.72 17.77
C SER A 31 18.31 -57.47 19.10
N GLU A 32 19.37 -57.49 19.92
CA GLU A 32 19.39 -58.41 21.10
C GLU A 32 19.86 -57.86 22.45
N TYR A 33 20.07 -56.55 22.64
CA TYR A 33 20.36 -56.02 23.98
C TYR A 33 19.23 -55.15 24.54
N THR A 34 18.89 -55.43 25.81
CA THR A 34 17.89 -54.68 26.57
C THR A 34 18.55 -53.47 27.23
N VAL A 35 17.93 -52.31 27.05
CA VAL A 35 18.33 -51.04 27.64
C VAL A 35 17.51 -50.78 28.89
N LYS A 36 18.18 -50.50 30.00
CA LYS A 36 17.56 -50.15 31.27
C LYS A 36 17.30 -48.65 31.34
N VAL A 37 16.06 -48.27 31.57
CA VAL A 37 15.67 -46.87 31.80
C VAL A 37 15.05 -46.75 33.17
N ILE A 38 15.49 -45.76 33.95
CA ILE A 38 15.02 -45.53 35.32
C ILE A 38 14.34 -44.18 35.38
N LEU A 39 13.14 -44.11 35.95
CA LEU A 39 12.50 -42.85 36.28
C LEU A 39 12.76 -42.54 37.76
N THR A 40 13.34 -41.39 38.07
CA THR A 40 13.56 -40.98 39.46
C THR A 40 12.23 -40.59 40.11
N GLU A 41 11.81 -41.33 41.14
CA GLU A 41 10.67 -40.94 41.98
C GLU A 41 10.98 -39.65 42.74
N THR A 42 10.00 -38.75 42.81
CA THR A 42 10.10 -37.50 43.58
C THR A 42 8.86 -37.34 44.46
N GLU A 43 8.93 -36.47 45.47
CA GLU A 43 7.92 -36.32 46.53
C GLU A 43 6.49 -36.05 46.02
N ASN A 44 6.32 -35.62 44.76
CA ASN A 44 5.02 -35.29 44.15
C ASN A 44 4.77 -35.98 42.80
N LEU A 45 5.45 -37.10 42.53
CA LEU A 45 5.25 -37.93 41.35
C LEU A 45 5.27 -39.41 41.75
N THR A 46 4.17 -40.10 41.47
CA THR A 46 4.05 -41.55 41.71
C THR A 46 4.16 -42.30 40.40
N VAL A 47 5.09 -43.25 40.30
CA VAL A 47 5.18 -44.14 39.13
C VAL A 47 4.23 -45.32 39.34
N LYS A 48 3.34 -45.57 38.37
CA LYS A 48 2.33 -46.64 38.39
C LYS A 48 2.77 -47.86 37.58
N SER A 49 3.62 -47.66 36.58
CA SER A 49 4.22 -48.73 35.79
C SER A 49 5.46 -49.34 36.48
N GLU A 50 6.03 -50.38 35.86
CA GLU A 50 7.32 -50.93 36.29
C GLU A 50 8.41 -49.85 36.21
N ASN A 51 9.29 -49.80 37.22
CA ASN A 51 10.41 -48.88 37.28
C ASN A 51 11.56 -49.56 38.05
N PRO A 52 12.70 -49.88 37.39
CA PRO A 52 13.08 -49.49 36.03
C PRO A 52 12.37 -50.29 34.93
N VAL A 53 12.22 -49.70 33.74
CA VAL A 53 11.73 -50.39 32.53
C VAL A 53 12.93 -50.91 31.73
N TYR A 54 12.77 -52.08 31.11
CA TYR A 54 13.74 -52.66 30.18
C TYR A 54 13.12 -52.74 28.78
N VAL A 55 13.67 -52.00 27.83
CA VAL A 55 13.20 -51.96 26.43
C VAL A 55 14.29 -52.45 25.49
N LYS A 56 13.96 -52.91 24.28
CA LYS A 56 15.01 -53.20 23.29
C LYS A 56 15.63 -51.89 22.81
N ALA A 57 16.92 -51.93 22.45
CA ALA A 57 17.57 -50.77 21.87
C ALA A 57 16.80 -50.22 20.66
N GLY A 58 16.41 -48.95 20.71
CA GLY A 58 15.60 -48.27 19.70
C GLY A 58 14.08 -48.27 19.94
N GLU A 59 13.58 -48.94 20.99
CA GLU A 59 12.18 -48.86 21.44
C GLU A 59 11.97 -47.70 22.43
N ASP A 60 10.70 -47.30 22.60
CA ASP A 60 10.30 -46.23 23.52
C ASP A 60 10.21 -46.76 24.96
N ALA A 61 10.79 -46.03 25.92
CA ALA A 61 10.59 -46.28 27.33
C ALA A 61 9.41 -45.42 27.83
N VAL A 62 8.36 -46.09 28.31
CA VAL A 62 7.13 -45.44 28.77
C VAL A 62 6.89 -45.74 30.24
N PHE A 63 6.70 -44.69 31.03
CA PHE A 63 6.32 -44.78 32.43
C PHE A 63 4.93 -44.20 32.63
N GLU A 64 4.00 -44.98 33.18
CA GLU A 64 2.72 -44.44 33.63
C GLU A 64 2.94 -43.77 34.98
N VAL A 65 2.54 -42.50 35.10
CA VAL A 65 2.76 -41.70 36.30
C VAL A 65 1.49 -41.00 36.72
N ASP A 66 1.44 -40.66 38.00
CA ASP A 66 0.35 -39.94 38.64
C ASP A 66 0.93 -38.76 39.39
N ILE A 67 0.41 -37.58 39.11
CA ILE A 67 0.83 -36.30 39.69
C ILE A 67 -0.43 -35.66 40.28
N PRO A 68 -0.39 -35.15 41.53
CA PRO A 68 -1.54 -34.50 42.14
C PRO A 68 -2.13 -33.38 41.25
N GLU A 69 -3.45 -33.19 41.29
CA GLU A 69 -4.14 -32.21 40.43
C GLU A 69 -3.63 -30.76 40.60
N ASP A 70 -3.12 -30.41 41.78
CA ASP A 70 -2.57 -29.09 42.11
C ASP A 70 -1.07 -28.95 41.77
N MET A 71 -0.49 -29.93 41.10
CA MET A 71 0.92 -30.02 40.73
C MET A 71 1.10 -30.09 39.19
N LYS A 72 2.30 -29.75 38.71
CA LYS A 72 2.67 -29.75 37.29
C LYS A 72 4.15 -30.09 37.12
N ILE A 73 4.51 -30.72 36.01
CA ILE A 73 5.92 -30.93 35.65
C ILE A 73 6.56 -29.56 35.33
N ASP A 74 7.60 -29.23 36.07
CA ASP A 74 8.40 -28.02 35.91
C ASP A 74 9.57 -28.24 34.95
N ALA A 75 10.20 -29.41 35.02
CA ALA A 75 11.28 -29.82 34.15
C ALA A 75 11.36 -31.34 34.04
N ILE A 76 11.80 -31.84 32.89
CA ILE A 76 12.06 -33.26 32.66
C ILE A 76 13.39 -33.41 31.91
N THR A 77 14.05 -34.57 32.03
CA THR A 77 15.26 -34.89 31.25
C THR A 77 15.04 -34.59 29.77
N GLU A 78 16.03 -33.97 29.13
CA GLU A 78 16.00 -33.65 27.71
C GLU A 78 15.80 -34.92 26.87
N GLY A 79 14.86 -34.89 25.92
CA GLY A 79 14.46 -36.07 25.14
C GLY A 79 13.29 -36.88 25.73
N ALA A 80 12.88 -36.59 26.98
CA ALA A 80 11.66 -37.14 27.56
C ALA A 80 10.48 -36.14 27.42
N SER A 81 9.27 -36.68 27.31
CA SER A 81 8.01 -35.92 27.19
C SER A 81 6.97 -36.42 28.19
N TYR A 82 5.99 -35.58 28.53
CA TYR A 82 4.86 -35.94 29.38
C TYR A 82 3.54 -35.68 28.66
N GLU A 83 2.79 -36.75 28.41
CA GLU A 83 1.53 -36.71 27.66
C GLU A 83 0.56 -37.72 28.32
N ASP A 84 -0.67 -37.28 28.63
CA ASP A 84 -1.76 -38.13 29.15
C ASP A 84 -1.37 -39.07 30.32
N GLY A 85 -0.67 -38.54 31.32
CA GLY A 85 -0.25 -39.33 32.49
C GLY A 85 0.94 -40.26 32.20
N LYS A 86 1.65 -40.08 31.09
CA LYS A 86 2.79 -40.92 30.71
C LYS A 86 4.03 -40.10 30.48
N ILE A 87 5.16 -40.59 31.01
CA ILE A 87 6.48 -40.09 30.67
C ILE A 87 7.07 -41.00 29.60
N ILE A 88 7.46 -40.41 28.46
CA ILE A 88 7.90 -41.13 27.28
C ILE A 88 9.28 -40.65 26.88
N ILE A 89 10.24 -41.56 26.76
CA ILE A 89 11.49 -41.34 26.02
C ILE A 89 11.41 -42.16 24.74
N ARG A 90 11.61 -41.50 23.60
CA ARG A 90 11.53 -42.17 22.30
C ARG A 90 12.88 -42.74 21.87
N GLY A 91 12.87 -43.96 21.33
CA GLY A 91 14.04 -44.56 20.65
C GLY A 91 15.30 -44.72 21.51
N VAL A 92 15.19 -45.31 22.70
CA VAL A 92 16.30 -45.37 23.66
C VAL A 92 17.35 -46.39 23.24
N ILE A 93 18.61 -45.96 23.08
CA ILE A 93 19.73 -46.85 22.64
C ILE A 93 20.83 -47.04 23.70
N PHE A 94 20.83 -46.25 24.77
CA PHE A 94 21.75 -46.35 25.91
C PHE A 94 21.00 -46.25 27.25
N PRO A 95 21.49 -46.88 28.34
CA PRO A 95 20.86 -46.76 29.65
C PRO A 95 20.78 -45.31 30.12
N GLU A 96 19.62 -44.91 30.65
CA GLU A 96 19.34 -43.53 31.01
C GLU A 96 18.50 -43.41 32.29
N THR A 97 18.70 -42.32 33.02
CA THR A 97 17.87 -41.94 34.17
C THR A 97 17.07 -40.68 33.82
N VAL A 98 15.75 -40.81 33.80
CA VAL A 98 14.82 -39.69 33.65
C VAL A 98 14.62 -39.03 34.99
N ASN A 99 14.93 -37.75 35.07
CA ASN A 99 14.64 -36.92 36.22
C ASN A 99 13.46 -36.02 35.89
N VAL A 100 12.48 -35.99 36.78
CA VAL A 100 11.31 -35.10 36.68
C VAL A 100 11.32 -34.20 37.89
N LYS A 101 11.14 -32.90 37.66
CA LYS A 101 10.80 -31.95 38.71
C LYS A 101 9.33 -31.62 38.60
N VAL A 102 8.63 -31.77 39.71
CA VAL A 102 7.23 -31.38 39.85
C VAL A 102 7.16 -30.18 40.79
N ARG A 103 6.33 -29.20 40.44
CA ARG A 103 6.04 -28.04 41.28
C ARG A 103 4.53 -27.88 41.47
N LYS A 104 4.14 -27.13 42.50
CA LYS A 104 2.76 -26.69 42.67
C LYS A 104 2.36 -25.75 41.53
N LYS A 105 1.13 -25.87 41.05
CA LYS A 105 0.54 -24.94 40.09
C LYS A 105 0.52 -23.54 40.68
N LEU A 106 0.80 -22.55 39.83
CA LEU A 106 0.78 -21.16 40.24
C LEU A 106 -0.66 -20.66 40.39
N LYS A 107 -0.85 -19.61 41.20
CA LYS A 107 -2.09 -18.82 41.16
C LYS A 107 -1.93 -17.69 40.15
N CYS A 108 -2.76 -17.71 39.12
CA CYS A 108 -2.80 -16.73 38.05
C CYS A 108 -3.94 -15.75 38.29
N THR A 109 -3.66 -14.46 38.12
CA THR A 109 -4.72 -13.44 38.09
C THR A 109 -5.30 -13.36 36.69
N TYR A 110 -6.61 -13.46 36.59
CA TYR A 110 -7.35 -13.32 35.35
C TYR A 110 -8.22 -12.06 35.38
N SER A 111 -8.13 -11.27 34.32
CA SER A 111 -9.02 -10.14 34.06
C SER A 111 -9.35 -10.06 32.57
N PHE A 112 -10.39 -9.30 32.25
CA PHE A 112 -10.75 -8.98 30.89
C PHE A 112 -11.20 -7.52 30.76
N MET A 113 -10.94 -6.94 29.61
CA MET A 113 -11.26 -5.57 29.25
C MET A 113 -11.90 -5.55 27.86
N SER A 114 -12.67 -4.51 27.58
CA SER A 114 -13.22 -4.23 26.26
C SER A 114 -12.74 -2.84 25.86
N THR A 115 -12.24 -2.67 24.65
CA THR A 115 -12.15 -1.32 24.06
C THR A 115 -13.55 -0.77 23.83
N GLU A 116 -13.65 0.53 23.50
CA GLU A 116 -14.93 1.10 23.11
C GLU A 116 -15.52 0.31 21.93
N GLY A 117 -16.84 0.11 21.95
CA GLY A 117 -17.55 -0.55 20.83
C GLY A 117 -18.19 -1.90 21.13
N GLY A 118 -17.94 -2.53 22.28
CA GLY A 118 -18.59 -3.79 22.64
C GLY A 118 -18.55 -4.15 24.12
N THR A 119 -18.87 -5.41 24.42
CA THR A 119 -18.73 -6.01 25.75
C THR A 119 -18.10 -7.40 25.65
N VAL A 120 -17.62 -7.92 26.79
CA VAL A 120 -17.01 -9.24 26.90
C VAL A 120 -17.87 -10.10 27.82
N GLU A 121 -18.22 -11.29 27.33
CA GLU A 121 -18.67 -12.39 28.18
C GLU A 121 -17.50 -13.34 28.43
N SER A 122 -17.43 -13.89 29.64
CA SER A 122 -16.36 -14.82 30.00
C SER A 122 -16.93 -15.96 30.84
N SER A 123 -16.36 -17.16 30.65
CA SER A 123 -16.66 -18.33 31.48
C SER A 123 -16.25 -18.13 32.94
N LEU A 124 -15.28 -17.24 33.21
CA LEU A 124 -14.80 -16.89 34.55
C LEU A 124 -15.03 -15.42 34.88
N LYS A 125 -15.15 -15.12 36.17
CA LYS A 125 -15.14 -13.74 36.67
C LYS A 125 -13.71 -13.24 36.81
N LYS A 126 -13.51 -11.93 36.95
CA LYS A 126 -12.20 -11.37 37.29
C LYS A 126 -11.77 -11.86 38.67
N GLY A 127 -10.57 -12.41 38.79
CA GLY A 127 -10.14 -13.06 40.03
C GLY A 127 -8.83 -13.82 39.92
N SER A 128 -8.55 -14.67 40.91
CA SER A 128 -7.37 -15.53 40.94
C SER A 128 -7.80 -16.99 40.79
N TYR A 129 -7.15 -17.69 39.88
CA TYR A 129 -7.41 -19.07 39.50
C TYR A 129 -6.10 -19.86 39.49
N GLU A 130 -6.19 -21.19 39.50
CA GLU A 130 -5.01 -22.03 39.36
C GLU A 130 -4.54 -22.06 37.90
N GLU A 131 -3.23 -22.24 37.71
CA GLU A 131 -2.62 -22.46 36.41
C GLU A 131 -3.30 -23.63 35.67
N ASP A 132 -3.34 -23.56 34.34
CA ASP A 132 -4.04 -24.50 33.45
C ASP A 132 -5.57 -24.50 33.60
N THR A 133 -6.17 -23.49 34.27
CA THR A 133 -7.63 -23.31 34.23
C THR A 133 -8.06 -22.82 32.83
N PRO A 134 -9.02 -23.49 32.15
CA PRO A 134 -9.52 -23.04 30.86
C PRO A 134 -10.43 -21.81 31.01
N VAL A 135 -10.25 -20.84 30.12
CA VAL A 135 -11.05 -19.61 30.05
C VAL A 135 -11.59 -19.45 28.65
N THR A 136 -12.91 -19.30 28.53
CA THR A 136 -13.58 -18.98 27.28
C THR A 136 -14.09 -17.55 27.36
N VAL A 137 -13.72 -16.73 26.39
CA VAL A 137 -14.21 -15.35 26.24
C VAL A 137 -15.01 -15.20 24.95
N LYS A 138 -16.06 -14.40 24.98
CA LYS A 138 -16.93 -14.11 23.85
C LYS A 138 -17.16 -12.62 23.70
N ALA A 139 -16.94 -12.10 22.49
CA ALA A 139 -17.08 -10.70 22.15
C ALA A 139 -18.53 -10.41 21.74
N LYS A 140 -19.06 -9.29 22.20
CA LYS A 140 -20.39 -8.79 21.83
C LYS A 140 -20.27 -7.36 21.30
N PRO A 141 -20.06 -7.19 19.98
CA PRO A 141 -20.00 -5.87 19.36
C PRO A 141 -21.34 -5.14 19.49
N ARG A 142 -21.29 -3.81 19.66
CA ARG A 142 -22.46 -2.95 19.44
C ARG A 142 -22.80 -2.94 17.96
N LYS A 143 -24.05 -2.59 17.64
CA LYS A 143 -24.51 -2.50 16.24
C LYS A 143 -23.62 -1.55 15.44
N GLY A 144 -23.08 -2.03 14.32
CA GLY A 144 -22.23 -1.24 13.40
C GLY A 144 -20.77 -1.13 13.81
N ILE A 145 -20.32 -1.84 14.84
CA ILE A 145 -18.93 -1.94 15.26
C ILE A 145 -18.38 -3.31 14.88
N VAL A 146 -17.13 -3.35 14.39
CA VAL A 146 -16.46 -4.58 13.98
C VAL A 146 -15.57 -5.07 15.11
N PHE A 147 -15.72 -6.33 15.53
CA PHE A 147 -14.75 -7.00 16.40
C PHE A 147 -13.57 -7.46 15.56
N ILE A 148 -12.36 -7.12 15.99
CA ILE A 148 -11.12 -7.40 15.26
C ILE A 148 -10.19 -8.38 15.98
N GLY A 149 -10.57 -8.83 17.18
CA GLY A 149 -9.89 -9.91 17.85
C GLY A 149 -9.56 -9.66 19.31
N TRP A 150 -9.04 -10.72 19.93
CA TRP A 150 -8.58 -10.77 21.29
C TRP A 150 -7.10 -10.45 21.37
N SER A 151 -6.68 -9.70 22.37
CA SER A 151 -5.26 -9.50 22.67
C SER A 151 -4.92 -9.68 24.14
N PHE A 152 -3.69 -10.08 24.44
CA PHE A 152 -3.22 -10.22 25.83
C PHE A 152 -2.43 -9.00 26.30
N GLY A 153 -2.60 -8.66 27.58
CA GLY A 153 -1.85 -7.63 28.30
C GLY A 153 -2.29 -6.20 28.01
N LYS A 154 -2.50 -5.86 26.73
CA LYS A 154 -2.92 -4.53 26.24
C LYS A 154 -3.90 -4.66 25.06
N PRO A 155 -4.68 -3.62 24.75
CA PRO A 155 -5.43 -3.58 23.48
C PRO A 155 -4.47 -3.48 22.28
N ILE A 156 -4.92 -3.91 21.10
CA ILE A 156 -4.13 -3.89 19.84
C ILE A 156 -3.64 -2.48 19.53
N SER A 157 -4.50 -1.47 19.71
CA SER A 157 -4.16 -0.05 19.53
C SER A 157 -3.07 0.49 20.48
N ALA A 158 -2.65 -0.30 21.48
CA ALA A 158 -1.54 0.02 22.38
C ALA A 158 -0.40 -1.01 22.30
N GLY A 159 -0.28 -1.73 21.17
CA GLY A 159 0.73 -2.76 20.94
C GLY A 159 0.45 -4.07 21.68
N GLY A 160 -0.82 -4.44 21.84
CA GLY A 160 -1.22 -5.73 22.37
C GLY A 160 -1.12 -6.83 21.31
N ASN A 161 -0.62 -8.01 21.69
CA ASN A 161 -0.50 -9.16 20.78
C ASN A 161 -1.87 -9.77 20.50
N LEU A 162 -2.29 -9.82 19.24
CA LEU A 162 -3.49 -10.54 18.80
C LEU A 162 -3.31 -12.04 19.07
N VAL A 163 -4.32 -12.68 19.66
CA VAL A 163 -4.28 -14.12 20.02
C VAL A 163 -5.40 -14.93 19.37
N SER A 164 -6.47 -14.26 18.91
CA SER A 164 -7.53 -14.89 18.14
C SER A 164 -8.42 -13.83 17.50
N ILE A 165 -8.86 -14.07 16.27
CA ILE A 165 -9.86 -13.26 15.57
C ILE A 165 -11.28 -13.81 15.75
N ASP A 166 -11.41 -15.02 16.31
CA ASP A 166 -12.71 -15.63 16.55
C ASP A 166 -13.45 -14.85 17.63
N SER A 167 -14.72 -14.55 17.37
CA SER A 167 -15.58 -13.87 18.35
C SER A 167 -15.71 -14.64 19.67
N GLU A 168 -15.38 -15.94 19.67
CA GLU A 168 -15.30 -16.80 20.85
C GLU A 168 -13.92 -17.48 20.87
N TYR A 169 -13.19 -17.32 21.97
CA TYR A 169 -11.81 -17.81 22.10
C TYR A 169 -11.61 -18.50 23.44
N THR A 170 -10.99 -19.69 23.42
CA THR A 170 -10.66 -20.47 24.63
C THR A 170 -9.16 -20.62 24.77
N PHE A 171 -8.62 -20.33 25.96
CA PHE A 171 -7.21 -20.46 26.28
C PHE A 171 -6.99 -20.98 27.70
N MET A 172 -5.78 -21.47 27.97
CA MET A 172 -5.37 -21.95 29.30
C MET A 172 -4.63 -20.84 30.06
N LEU A 173 -4.95 -20.65 31.35
CA LEU A 173 -4.24 -19.69 32.19
C LEU A 173 -2.88 -20.21 32.60
N GLU A 174 -1.81 -19.71 31.99
CA GLU A 174 -0.43 -20.09 32.34
C GLU A 174 0.25 -19.07 33.28
N LYS A 175 -0.23 -17.83 33.25
CA LYS A 175 0.32 -16.69 33.99
C LYS A 175 -0.76 -15.65 34.26
N ASN A 176 -0.39 -14.56 34.94
CA ASN A 176 -1.28 -13.40 35.08
C ASN A 176 -1.66 -12.88 33.69
N THR A 177 -2.94 -12.85 33.39
CA THR A 177 -3.45 -12.54 32.05
C THR A 177 -4.61 -11.56 32.13
N THR A 178 -4.46 -10.45 31.42
CA THR A 178 -5.59 -9.57 31.06
C THR A 178 -5.87 -9.78 29.58
N VAL A 179 -7.09 -10.15 29.22
CA VAL A 179 -7.51 -10.28 27.82
C VAL A 179 -8.36 -9.08 27.40
N TYR A 180 -8.10 -8.54 26.21
CA TYR A 180 -8.81 -7.39 25.65
C TYR A 180 -9.63 -7.84 24.46
N ALA A 181 -10.93 -7.52 24.44
CA ALA A 181 -11.69 -7.50 23.19
C ALA A 181 -11.43 -6.17 22.48
N ASN A 182 -11.00 -6.26 21.22
CA ASN A 182 -10.67 -5.10 20.40
C ASN A 182 -11.74 -4.92 19.32
N TYR A 183 -12.09 -3.67 19.08
CA TYR A 183 -13.10 -3.27 18.12
C TYR A 183 -12.60 -2.08 17.31
N LEU A 184 -13.01 -2.01 16.04
CA LEU A 184 -12.83 -0.82 15.21
C LEU A 184 -14.12 -0.02 15.17
N SER A 185 -14.00 1.29 15.36
CA SER A 185 -15.04 2.24 15.03
C SER A 185 -15.25 2.34 13.52
N LYS A 186 -16.32 3.01 13.09
CA LYS A 186 -16.75 3.05 11.69
C LYS A 186 -15.66 3.54 10.73
N ASN A 187 -14.80 4.44 11.19
CA ASN A 187 -13.80 5.12 10.38
C ASN A 187 -12.37 4.65 10.72
N GLU A 188 -12.25 3.58 11.52
CA GLU A 188 -10.96 2.97 11.80
C GLU A 188 -10.77 1.73 10.93
N SER A 189 -9.56 1.57 10.40
CA SER A 189 -9.05 0.37 9.74
C SER A 189 -7.88 -0.21 10.53
N LEU A 190 -7.67 -1.52 10.43
CA LEU A 190 -6.51 -2.23 10.95
C LEU A 190 -5.78 -2.91 9.79
N ILE A 191 -4.51 -2.60 9.61
CA ILE A 191 -3.63 -3.39 8.76
C ILE A 191 -2.69 -4.21 9.67
N ILE A 192 -2.68 -5.52 9.46
CA ILE A 192 -1.78 -6.45 10.16
C ILE A 192 -0.65 -6.81 9.21
N TYR A 193 0.57 -6.43 9.57
CA TYR A 193 1.76 -6.72 8.78
C TYR A 193 2.51 -7.89 9.36
N HIS A 194 2.71 -8.93 8.56
CA HIS A 194 3.55 -10.08 8.88
C HIS A 194 4.94 -9.86 8.30
N ALA A 195 5.97 -9.95 9.14
CA ALA A 195 7.37 -9.76 8.74
C ALA A 195 7.86 -10.83 7.75
N ASN A 196 7.15 -11.95 7.59
CA ASN A 196 7.34 -12.96 6.54
C ASN A 196 8.80 -13.42 6.36
N GLY A 197 9.41 -13.89 7.45
CA GLY A 197 10.81 -14.31 7.51
C GLY A 197 11.82 -13.20 7.79
N GLY A 198 11.36 -11.95 7.92
CA GLY A 198 12.09 -10.86 8.58
C GLY A 198 11.66 -10.70 10.04
N VAL A 199 12.02 -9.57 10.63
CA VAL A 199 11.60 -9.14 11.98
C VAL A 199 11.14 -7.69 11.96
N THR A 200 10.30 -7.32 12.92
CA THR A 200 9.91 -5.93 13.19
C THR A 200 11.01 -5.20 13.97
N SER A 201 10.97 -3.87 13.99
CA SER A 201 11.94 -3.02 14.72
C SER A 201 12.06 -3.31 16.24
N ASP A 202 11.08 -3.97 16.85
CA ASP A 202 11.10 -4.44 18.25
C ASP A 202 11.47 -5.93 18.40
N GLY A 203 11.84 -6.60 17.30
CA GLY A 203 12.28 -8.00 17.27
C GLY A 203 11.15 -9.03 17.20
N GLY A 204 9.92 -8.60 16.94
CA GLY A 204 8.76 -9.46 16.68
C GLY A 204 8.64 -9.89 15.21
N ASP A 205 7.53 -10.54 14.89
CA ASP A 205 7.19 -11.05 13.55
C ASP A 205 5.89 -10.45 12.98
N VAL A 206 5.15 -9.67 13.77
CA VAL A 206 3.89 -9.03 13.38
C VAL A 206 3.84 -7.58 13.88
N PHE A 207 3.42 -6.65 13.02
CA PHE A 207 3.17 -5.25 13.35
C PHE A 207 1.69 -4.92 13.08
N TYR A 208 1.07 -4.16 13.99
CA TYR A 208 -0.34 -3.77 13.90
C TYR A 208 -0.45 -2.27 13.70
N ASP A 209 -1.15 -1.86 12.64
CA ASP A 209 -1.37 -0.45 12.32
C ASP A 209 -2.87 -0.11 12.36
N VAL A 210 -3.29 0.60 13.40
CA VAL A 210 -4.67 1.08 13.54
C VAL A 210 -4.75 2.50 13.00
N ILE A 211 -5.52 2.67 11.94
CA ILE A 211 -5.59 3.89 11.15
C ILE A 211 -7.00 4.46 11.30
N SER A 212 -7.12 5.70 11.75
CA SER A 212 -8.41 6.40 11.87
C SER A 212 -8.46 7.49 10.80
N ASP A 213 -9.34 7.32 9.81
CA ASP A 213 -9.48 8.26 8.70
C ASP A 213 -10.96 8.45 8.31
N ASP A 214 -11.39 9.71 8.33
CA ASP A 214 -12.75 10.13 7.98
C ASP A 214 -12.82 10.74 6.58
N TYR A 215 -11.67 11.00 5.97
CA TYR A 215 -11.55 11.72 4.71
C TYR A 215 -11.23 10.78 3.56
N HIS A 216 -10.23 9.91 3.71
CA HIS A 216 -9.83 8.94 2.69
C HIS A 216 -10.72 7.69 2.69
N PHE A 217 -10.90 7.08 1.51
CA PHE A 217 -11.62 5.80 1.38
C PHE A 217 -10.75 4.62 1.78
N TYR A 218 -9.44 4.74 1.59
CA TYR A 218 -8.49 3.65 1.73
C TYR A 218 -7.25 4.10 2.51
N PRO A 219 -6.79 3.32 3.50
CA PRO A 219 -5.53 3.59 4.18
C PRO A 219 -4.33 3.26 3.28
N ASN A 220 -3.21 3.94 3.45
CA ASN A 220 -1.95 3.58 2.80
C ASN A 220 -1.20 2.47 3.57
N THR A 221 -0.42 1.67 2.86
CA THR A 221 0.57 0.78 3.48
C THR A 221 1.69 1.58 4.15
N LEU A 222 2.40 0.96 5.09
CA LEU A 222 3.61 1.54 5.67
C LEU A 222 4.67 1.82 4.59
N SER A 223 5.27 3.00 4.66
CA SER A 223 6.49 3.34 3.93
C SER A 223 7.67 2.50 4.39
N GLU A 224 8.69 2.34 3.54
CA GLU A 224 9.90 1.59 3.85
C GLU A 224 10.89 2.43 4.70
N GLU A 225 10.48 2.74 5.93
CA GLU A 225 11.20 3.55 6.92
C GLU A 225 11.86 2.68 8.02
N ASP A 226 12.40 1.52 7.64
CA ASP A 226 13.11 0.58 8.55
C ASP A 226 12.20 -0.01 9.66
N VAL A 227 10.89 -0.17 9.38
CA VAL A 227 9.95 -0.85 10.29
C VAL A 227 10.21 -2.35 10.35
N PHE A 228 10.56 -2.95 9.20
CA PHE A 228 10.88 -4.35 9.05
C PHE A 228 12.32 -4.52 8.56
N GLU A 229 12.99 -5.56 9.01
CA GLU A 229 14.34 -5.90 8.56
C GLU A 229 14.47 -7.40 8.28
N ARG A 230 15.31 -7.74 7.29
CA ARG A 230 15.70 -9.11 6.99
C ARG A 230 17.10 -9.11 6.38
N ASP A 231 18.06 -9.68 7.10
CA ASP A 231 19.47 -9.71 6.68
C ASP A 231 19.65 -10.33 5.29
N GLY A 232 20.23 -9.57 4.36
CA GLY A 232 20.47 -10.00 2.98
C GLY A 232 19.28 -9.80 2.03
N TYR A 233 18.23 -9.11 2.46
CA TYR A 233 17.05 -8.85 1.63
C TYR A 233 16.66 -7.37 1.63
N ILE A 234 15.87 -6.98 0.63
CA ILE A 234 15.22 -5.67 0.54
C ILE A 234 13.71 -5.88 0.62
N LEU A 235 13.03 -5.15 1.52
CA LEU A 235 11.58 -5.05 1.48
C LEU A 235 11.22 -4.26 0.23
N TYR A 236 10.47 -4.86 -0.68
CA TYR A 236 10.05 -4.16 -1.90
C TYR A 236 8.54 -3.95 -1.98
N GLY A 237 7.79 -4.33 -0.95
CA GLY A 237 6.34 -4.15 -0.86
C GLY A 237 5.71 -5.18 0.05
N TYR A 238 4.40 -5.35 -0.11
CA TYR A 238 3.56 -6.24 0.66
C TYR A 238 2.65 -7.07 -0.26
N ASN A 239 2.07 -8.14 0.26
CA ASN A 239 1.11 -8.96 -0.46
C ASN A 239 0.00 -9.47 0.46
N THR A 240 -1.21 -9.68 -0.05
CA THR A 240 -2.32 -10.27 0.73
C THR A 240 -2.16 -11.76 1.02
N LYS A 241 -1.06 -12.38 0.57
CA LYS A 241 -0.67 -13.75 0.89
C LYS A 241 0.85 -13.87 1.11
N ALA A 242 1.24 -14.71 2.06
CA ALA A 242 2.64 -14.96 2.43
C ALA A 242 3.52 -15.44 1.26
N ASP A 243 2.94 -16.21 0.33
CA ASP A 243 3.63 -16.79 -0.82
C ASP A 243 3.73 -15.84 -2.04
N GLY A 244 3.18 -14.63 -1.93
CA GLY A 244 3.18 -13.63 -2.99
C GLY A 244 2.12 -13.85 -4.09
N THR A 245 1.25 -14.85 -3.96
CA THR A 245 0.21 -15.15 -4.96
C THR A 245 -1.04 -14.28 -4.83
N GLY A 246 -1.12 -13.48 -3.76
CA GLY A 246 -2.19 -12.52 -3.54
C GLY A 246 -1.96 -11.21 -4.27
N LYS A 247 -2.73 -10.19 -3.89
CA LYS A 247 -2.61 -8.84 -4.43
C LYS A 247 -1.38 -8.16 -3.84
N TYR A 248 -0.55 -7.62 -4.73
CA TYR A 248 0.65 -6.86 -4.36
C TYR A 248 0.30 -5.40 -4.03
N TYR A 249 0.93 -4.88 -2.98
CA TYR A 249 0.91 -3.46 -2.61
C TYR A 249 2.35 -2.96 -2.44
N GLY A 250 2.72 -1.87 -3.11
CA GLY A 250 3.98 -1.18 -2.81
C GLY A 250 3.95 -0.52 -1.44
N CYS A 251 5.11 -0.07 -0.97
CA CYS A 251 5.20 0.72 0.27
C CYS A 251 4.58 2.11 0.04
N GLY A 252 3.73 2.58 0.96
CA GLY A 252 2.97 3.83 0.84
C GLY A 252 1.79 3.79 -0.13
N TRP A 253 1.34 2.62 -0.60
CA TRP A 253 0.23 2.48 -1.57
C TRP A 253 -1.12 2.38 -0.86
N ASN A 254 -2.20 2.87 -1.48
CA ASN A 254 -3.54 2.64 -0.96
C ASN A 254 -3.88 1.13 -0.91
N VAL A 255 -4.30 0.67 0.27
CA VAL A 255 -4.77 -0.68 0.53
C VAL A 255 -6.26 -0.71 0.30
N VAL A 256 -6.67 -1.54 -0.65
CA VAL A 256 -8.08 -1.67 -0.96
C VAL A 256 -8.60 -3.02 -0.48
N PRO A 257 -9.36 -3.07 0.62
CA PRO A 257 -9.72 -4.34 1.24
C PRO A 257 -10.58 -5.21 0.34
N GLU A 258 -10.24 -6.49 0.20
CA GLU A 258 -10.95 -7.40 -0.71
C GLU A 258 -12.41 -7.67 -0.30
N ASN A 259 -12.77 -7.40 0.96
CA ASN A 259 -14.10 -7.69 1.53
C ASN A 259 -14.87 -6.46 2.02
N ASN A 260 -14.52 -5.23 1.58
CA ASN A 260 -15.08 -3.98 2.12
C ASN A 260 -15.00 -3.91 3.67
N GLY A 261 -14.05 -4.64 4.26
CA GLY A 261 -13.83 -4.72 5.69
C GLY A 261 -12.78 -3.72 6.14
N ASN A 262 -12.85 -3.32 7.40
CA ASN A 262 -11.88 -2.43 8.02
C ASN A 262 -10.61 -3.19 8.50
N LEU A 263 -10.35 -4.39 7.98
CA LEU A 263 -9.20 -5.22 8.37
C LEU A 263 -8.57 -5.85 7.13
N GLU A 264 -7.26 -5.72 7.00
CA GLU A 264 -6.47 -6.37 5.94
C GLU A 264 -5.18 -6.97 6.54
N GLU A 265 -4.78 -8.14 6.05
CA GLU A 265 -3.51 -8.77 6.41
C GLU A 265 -2.54 -8.68 5.24
N LEU A 266 -1.32 -8.24 5.54
CA LEU A 266 -0.27 -8.01 4.55
C LEU A 266 1.03 -8.69 4.97
N TRP A 267 1.64 -9.43 4.06
CA TRP A 267 2.93 -10.08 4.26
C TRP A 267 4.02 -9.29 3.55
N CYS A 268 5.10 -9.02 4.28
CA CYS A 268 6.30 -8.40 3.72
C CYS A 268 6.84 -9.21 2.53
N MET A 269 7.13 -8.52 1.44
CA MET A 269 7.73 -9.11 0.24
C MET A 269 9.21 -8.78 0.18
N TRP A 270 10.03 -9.82 0.31
CA TRP A 270 11.48 -9.73 0.40
C TRP A 270 12.16 -10.13 -0.90
N ALA A 271 13.08 -9.30 -1.37
CA ALA A 271 13.94 -9.61 -2.50
C ALA A 271 15.36 -9.88 -2.01
N GLU A 272 15.90 -11.08 -2.24
CA GLU A 272 17.27 -11.42 -1.89
C GLU A 272 18.25 -10.56 -2.69
N VAL A 273 19.22 -9.92 -2.01
CA VAL A 273 20.15 -9.01 -2.69
C VAL A 273 21.07 -9.77 -3.64
N SER A 274 21.38 -9.18 -4.79
CA SER A 274 22.34 -9.78 -5.71
C SER A 274 23.74 -9.85 -5.06
N PRO A 275 24.52 -10.92 -5.32
CA PRO A 275 25.84 -11.11 -4.72
C PRO A 275 26.76 -9.90 -4.93
N GLU A 276 27.48 -9.50 -3.88
CA GLU A 276 28.45 -8.38 -3.98
C GLU A 276 29.49 -8.61 -5.09
N SER A 277 29.86 -9.85 -5.36
CA SER A 277 30.78 -10.24 -6.44
C SER A 277 30.32 -9.82 -7.85
N ASP A 278 29.02 -9.63 -8.03
CA ASP A 278 28.43 -9.24 -9.31
C ASP A 278 28.66 -7.75 -9.61
N PHE A 279 29.08 -6.95 -8.63
CA PHE A 279 29.24 -5.51 -8.78
C PHE A 279 30.71 -5.09 -8.78
N GLU A 280 31.06 -4.19 -9.69
CA GLU A 280 32.22 -3.31 -9.54
C GLU A 280 31.73 -1.95 -9.05
N TYR A 281 32.46 -1.36 -8.11
CA TYR A 281 32.02 -0.15 -7.44
C TYR A 281 33.20 0.67 -6.93
N GLU A 282 32.96 1.96 -6.70
CA GLU A 282 33.96 2.88 -6.15
C GLU A 282 33.38 3.73 -5.02
N ASN A 283 34.27 4.21 -4.14
CA ASN A 283 33.87 5.17 -3.12
C ASN A 283 33.51 6.51 -3.77
N SER A 284 32.35 7.03 -3.38
CA SER A 284 31.93 8.40 -3.63
C SER A 284 31.83 9.14 -2.30
N GLY A 285 31.90 10.47 -2.29
CA GLY A 285 31.80 11.25 -1.04
C GLY A 285 30.52 11.02 -0.24
N LYS A 286 29.47 10.45 -0.85
CA LYS A 286 28.15 10.18 -0.25
C LYS A 286 27.90 8.70 0.06
N GLY A 287 28.81 7.78 -0.25
CA GLY A 287 28.59 6.34 -0.18
C GLY A 287 29.31 5.61 -1.30
N VAL A 288 28.75 4.52 -1.81
CA VAL A 288 29.31 3.74 -2.92
C VAL A 288 28.56 4.02 -4.21
N LYS A 289 29.31 4.12 -5.31
CA LYS A 289 28.79 4.21 -6.67
C LYS A 289 29.06 2.91 -7.41
N ILE A 290 28.02 2.26 -7.93
CA ILE A 290 28.17 1.09 -8.81
C ILE A 290 28.65 1.58 -10.17
N THR A 291 29.74 1.00 -10.65
CA THR A 291 30.34 1.32 -11.96
C THR A 291 30.08 0.22 -13.00
N LYS A 292 29.80 -1.01 -12.55
CA LYS A 292 29.48 -2.13 -13.44
C LYS A 292 28.72 -3.25 -12.71
N TYR A 293 27.76 -3.86 -13.39
CA TYR A 293 27.18 -5.16 -13.05
C TYR A 293 27.72 -6.23 -14.01
N LYS A 294 28.13 -7.37 -13.45
CA LYS A 294 28.78 -8.49 -14.15
C LYS A 294 27.95 -9.78 -14.10
N GLY A 295 26.91 -9.81 -13.28
CA GLY A 295 26.04 -10.98 -13.16
C GLY A 295 25.10 -11.15 -14.36
N ASN A 296 24.26 -12.17 -14.32
CA ASN A 296 23.33 -12.55 -15.38
C ASN A 296 21.96 -13.03 -14.83
N ALA A 297 21.62 -12.63 -13.61
CA ALA A 297 20.37 -13.03 -12.98
C ALA A 297 19.14 -12.45 -13.71
N SER A 298 18.03 -13.20 -13.71
CA SER A 298 16.75 -12.72 -14.25
C SER A 298 16.13 -11.62 -13.38
N VAL A 299 16.44 -11.60 -12.09
CA VAL A 299 16.06 -10.54 -11.15
C VAL A 299 17.32 -9.97 -10.53
N ILE A 300 17.52 -8.67 -10.69
CA ILE A 300 18.64 -7.94 -10.09
C ILE A 300 18.12 -7.14 -8.93
N VAL A 301 18.76 -7.29 -7.78
CA VAL A 301 18.43 -6.58 -6.55
C VAL A 301 19.68 -5.83 -6.12
N VAL A 302 19.67 -4.51 -6.31
CA VAL A 302 20.82 -3.66 -5.99
C VAL A 302 20.94 -3.56 -4.48
N PRO A 303 22.02 -4.08 -3.85
CA PRO A 303 22.12 -4.14 -2.41
C PRO A 303 22.17 -2.74 -1.78
N GLU A 304 21.77 -2.64 -0.52
CA GLU A 304 21.90 -1.42 0.26
C GLU A 304 23.34 -1.07 0.60
N LYS A 305 24.22 -2.06 0.66
CA LYS A 305 25.64 -1.90 1.00
C LYS A 305 26.53 -2.72 0.08
N LEU A 306 27.69 -2.16 -0.27
CA LEU A 306 28.81 -2.84 -0.94
C LEU A 306 30.09 -2.48 -0.18
N GLY A 307 30.93 -3.45 0.16
CA GLY A 307 32.11 -3.21 0.98
C GLY A 307 31.81 -2.57 2.34
N GLY A 308 30.65 -2.90 2.92
CA GLY A 308 30.17 -2.35 4.20
C GLY A 308 29.69 -0.89 4.15
N LYS A 309 29.63 -0.26 2.97
CA LYS A 309 29.21 1.14 2.80
C LYS A 309 27.92 1.23 2.00
N LYS A 310 27.07 2.20 2.37
CA LYS A 310 25.77 2.45 1.71
C LYS A 310 25.95 2.70 0.21
N VAL A 311 25.22 1.97 -0.63
CA VAL A 311 25.14 2.22 -2.08
C VAL A 311 24.19 3.38 -2.30
N THR A 312 24.69 4.45 -2.92
CA THR A 312 23.91 5.68 -3.11
C THR A 312 23.79 6.10 -4.56
N SER A 313 24.57 5.51 -5.47
CA SER A 313 24.51 5.91 -6.87
C SER A 313 24.85 4.81 -7.87
N ILE A 314 24.29 4.99 -9.07
CA ILE A 314 24.52 4.12 -10.23
C ILE A 314 25.20 4.94 -11.32
N GLY A 315 26.40 4.50 -11.70
CA GLY A 315 27.23 5.14 -12.71
C GLY A 315 26.70 4.98 -14.12
N SER A 316 27.20 5.81 -15.04
CA SER A 316 26.86 5.69 -16.45
C SER A 316 27.29 4.33 -16.99
N LYS A 317 26.40 3.67 -17.75
CA LYS A 317 26.59 2.34 -18.33
C LYS A 317 26.84 1.22 -17.31
N ALA A 318 26.56 1.42 -16.02
CA ALA A 318 26.80 0.42 -14.99
C ALA A 318 26.07 -0.91 -15.26
N PHE A 319 24.85 -0.86 -15.82
CA PHE A 319 24.06 -2.03 -16.18
C PHE A 319 23.94 -2.22 -17.70
N ASN A 320 24.82 -1.62 -18.50
CA ASN A 320 24.67 -1.58 -19.96
C ASN A 320 24.50 -2.97 -20.58
N GLY A 321 23.40 -3.16 -21.33
CA GLY A 321 23.07 -4.40 -22.03
C GLY A 321 22.56 -5.51 -21.12
N CYS A 322 22.14 -5.21 -19.90
CA CYS A 322 21.64 -6.22 -18.97
C CYS A 322 20.34 -6.88 -19.49
N THR A 323 20.27 -8.21 -19.38
CA THR A 323 19.15 -9.04 -19.87
C THR A 323 18.20 -9.49 -18.75
N ALA A 324 18.28 -8.88 -17.57
CA ALA A 324 17.34 -9.16 -16.48
C ALA A 324 15.90 -8.85 -16.91
N GLU A 325 14.93 -9.55 -16.34
CA GLU A 325 13.50 -9.26 -16.50
C GLU A 325 13.05 -8.15 -15.54
N LYS A 326 13.62 -8.13 -14.33
CA LYS A 326 13.25 -7.22 -13.25
C LYS A 326 14.49 -6.62 -12.58
N ILE A 327 14.41 -5.34 -12.26
CA ILE A 327 15.42 -4.64 -11.45
C ILE A 327 14.74 -4.04 -10.22
N ILE A 328 15.32 -4.27 -9.05
CA ILE A 328 14.90 -3.70 -7.78
C ILE A 328 16.04 -2.84 -7.24
N LEU A 329 15.79 -1.53 -7.16
CA LEU A 329 16.71 -0.57 -6.56
C LEU A 329 16.47 -0.50 -5.05
N SER A 330 17.54 -0.38 -4.27
CA SER A 330 17.41 -0.11 -2.84
C SER A 330 16.95 1.33 -2.56
N LYS A 331 16.32 1.54 -1.41
CA LYS A 331 15.81 2.84 -0.96
C LYS A 331 16.87 3.94 -0.79
N TYR A 332 18.13 3.54 -0.73
CA TYR A 332 19.25 4.45 -0.51
C TYR A 332 19.88 5.01 -1.79
N ILE A 333 19.43 4.57 -2.97
CA ILE A 333 19.85 5.17 -4.23
C ILE A 333 19.32 6.60 -4.33
N THR A 334 20.22 7.57 -4.48
CA THR A 334 19.87 9.00 -4.64
C THR A 334 20.18 9.52 -6.04
N ASP A 335 21.13 8.92 -6.75
CA ASP A 335 21.60 9.40 -8.05
C ASP A 335 21.77 8.23 -9.05
N VAL A 336 21.01 8.26 -10.15
CA VAL A 336 21.12 7.34 -11.29
C VAL A 336 21.60 8.13 -12.51
N SER A 337 22.80 7.80 -12.99
CA SER A 337 23.44 8.53 -14.09
C SER A 337 22.72 8.32 -15.43
N ASN A 338 22.95 9.24 -16.38
CA ASN A 338 22.52 9.03 -17.76
C ASN A 338 23.13 7.74 -18.33
N SER A 339 22.34 7.01 -19.11
CA SER A 339 22.69 5.72 -19.69
C SER A 339 23.09 4.64 -18.67
N ALA A 340 22.70 4.76 -17.40
CA ALA A 340 22.98 3.76 -16.36
C ALA A 340 22.52 2.35 -16.78
N PHE A 341 21.35 2.25 -17.39
CA PHE A 341 20.73 1.01 -17.86
C PHE A 341 20.68 0.94 -19.40
N ASN A 342 21.67 1.49 -20.10
CA ASN A 342 21.62 1.57 -21.56
C ASN A 342 21.43 0.19 -22.22
N SER A 343 20.48 0.09 -23.16
CA SER A 343 20.17 -1.12 -23.94
C SER A 343 19.78 -2.35 -23.10
N CYS A 344 19.25 -2.16 -21.88
CA CYS A 344 18.75 -3.26 -21.07
C CYS A 344 17.42 -3.82 -21.57
N LYS A 345 17.09 -5.05 -21.19
CA LYS A 345 15.86 -5.77 -21.60
C LYS A 345 14.88 -6.06 -20.46
N PHE A 346 15.02 -5.36 -19.34
CA PHE A 346 14.08 -5.52 -18.23
C PHE A 346 12.72 -4.94 -18.58
N LYS A 347 11.67 -5.55 -18.03
CA LYS A 347 10.28 -5.12 -18.17
C LYS A 347 9.82 -4.29 -16.98
N THR A 348 10.30 -4.64 -15.79
CA THR A 348 9.85 -4.04 -14.54
C THR A 348 11.00 -3.41 -13.75
N LEU A 349 10.81 -2.16 -13.35
CA LEU A 349 11.67 -1.47 -12.41
C LEU A 349 10.91 -1.21 -11.10
N TYR A 350 11.46 -1.68 -9.99
CA TYR A 350 11.08 -1.24 -8.66
C TYR A 350 12.08 -0.17 -8.22
N MET A 351 11.58 1.00 -7.89
CA MET A 351 12.36 2.09 -7.33
C MET A 351 11.69 2.66 -6.09
N PHE A 352 12.46 3.41 -5.32
CA PHE A 352 11.95 4.16 -4.20
C PHE A 352 11.89 5.65 -4.51
N ASP A 353 10.98 6.33 -3.83
CA ASP A 353 10.71 7.74 -4.05
C ASP A 353 11.83 8.68 -3.56
N GLY A 354 12.88 8.14 -2.91
CA GLY A 354 14.06 8.88 -2.46
C GLY A 354 15.11 9.24 -3.52
N ILE A 355 14.95 8.82 -4.79
CA ILE A 355 15.91 9.13 -5.86
C ILE A 355 15.81 10.62 -6.25
N VAL A 356 16.89 11.39 -6.03
CA VAL A 356 16.93 12.84 -6.31
C VAL A 356 17.29 13.14 -7.76
N LYS A 357 18.09 12.27 -8.40
CA LYS A 357 18.51 12.44 -9.79
C LYS A 357 18.35 11.16 -10.58
N ILE A 358 17.51 11.22 -11.58
CA ILE A 358 17.27 10.19 -12.58
C ILE A 358 16.70 10.86 -13.83
N ARG A 359 17.02 10.36 -15.01
CA ARG A 359 16.57 10.97 -16.27
C ARG A 359 16.00 9.90 -17.17
N ASP A 360 15.15 10.29 -18.12
CA ASP A 360 14.65 9.36 -19.14
C ASP A 360 15.86 8.75 -19.90
N GLU A 361 16.93 9.52 -20.10
CA GLU A 361 18.18 9.02 -20.68
C GLU A 361 18.93 7.98 -19.84
N SER A 362 18.61 7.81 -18.54
CA SER A 362 19.13 6.70 -17.72
C SER A 362 18.73 5.33 -18.28
N PHE A 363 17.61 5.27 -19.02
CA PHE A 363 17.01 4.06 -19.61
C PHE A 363 17.04 4.07 -21.14
N ARG A 364 18.06 4.70 -21.74
CA ARG A 364 18.23 4.71 -23.20
C ARG A 364 18.20 3.30 -23.78
N ASP A 365 17.43 3.10 -24.85
CA ASP A 365 17.27 1.83 -25.59
C ASP A 365 16.74 0.66 -24.72
N CYS A 366 16.00 0.96 -23.65
CA CYS A 366 15.28 -0.03 -22.82
C CYS A 366 13.87 -0.30 -23.36
N ASP A 367 13.73 -0.80 -24.58
CA ASP A 367 12.44 -0.88 -25.29
C ASP A 367 11.38 -1.80 -24.64
N GLU A 368 11.79 -2.65 -23.69
CA GLU A 368 10.91 -3.57 -22.95
C GLU A 368 10.42 -3.00 -21.62
N PHE A 369 11.00 -1.90 -21.13
CA PHE A 369 10.67 -1.30 -19.84
C PHE A 369 9.27 -0.66 -19.87
N SER A 370 8.27 -1.43 -19.42
CA SER A 370 6.86 -1.08 -19.48
C SER A 370 6.24 -0.84 -18.11
N THR A 371 6.77 -1.46 -17.05
CA THR A 371 6.18 -1.40 -15.71
C THR A 371 7.10 -0.70 -14.72
N LEU A 372 6.67 0.47 -14.23
CA LEU A 372 7.33 1.19 -13.15
C LEU A 372 6.55 0.99 -11.84
N ILE A 373 7.24 0.48 -10.82
CA ILE A 373 6.73 0.36 -9.45
C ILE A 373 7.50 1.33 -8.57
N VAL A 374 6.79 2.24 -7.91
CA VAL A 374 7.38 3.24 -7.00
C VAL A 374 6.92 2.93 -5.58
N ASN A 375 7.88 2.72 -4.70
CA ASN A 375 7.66 2.54 -3.27
C ASN A 375 8.04 3.82 -2.51
N ALA A 376 7.28 4.17 -1.49
CA ALA A 376 7.64 5.23 -0.56
C ALA A 376 8.73 4.74 0.41
N CYS A 377 9.80 5.52 0.56
CA CYS A 377 10.78 5.37 1.65
C CYS A 377 10.96 6.69 2.44
N GLN A 378 10.04 7.64 2.24
CA GLN A 378 10.00 8.94 2.90
C GLN A 378 8.55 9.32 3.13
N SER A 379 8.30 10.08 4.19
CA SER A 379 6.99 10.67 4.45
C SER A 379 6.57 11.65 3.33
N PRO A 380 5.30 11.66 2.92
CA PRO A 380 4.82 12.52 1.84
C PRO A 380 4.85 14.00 2.26
N LYS A 381 4.78 14.93 1.31
CA LYS A 381 4.88 16.39 1.58
C LYS A 381 3.80 17.24 0.93
N TYR A 382 3.06 16.68 -0.03
CA TYR A 382 2.01 17.39 -0.77
C TYR A 382 0.60 17.12 -0.24
N GLN A 383 0.42 16.25 0.75
CA GLN A 383 -0.91 15.85 1.23
C GLN A 383 -1.77 17.02 1.74
N LYS A 384 -1.15 18.01 2.42
CA LYS A 384 -1.83 19.25 2.86
C LYS A 384 -1.97 20.33 1.79
N SER A 385 -1.72 20.01 0.53
CA SER A 385 -1.82 20.96 -0.58
C SER A 385 -2.99 20.64 -1.49
N ASN A 386 -3.35 21.61 -2.35
CA ASN A 386 -4.32 21.36 -3.42
C ASN A 386 -3.92 20.13 -4.26
N HIS A 387 -2.64 19.92 -4.55
CA HIS A 387 -2.21 18.78 -5.37
C HIS A 387 -2.42 17.42 -4.69
N GLY A 388 -2.27 17.34 -3.36
CA GLY A 388 -2.53 16.11 -2.59
C GLY A 388 -3.99 15.63 -2.71
N THR A 389 -4.93 16.54 -2.99
CA THR A 389 -6.35 16.18 -3.15
C THR A 389 -6.67 15.39 -4.42
N TYR A 390 -5.70 15.14 -5.29
CA TYR A 390 -5.88 14.17 -6.35
C TYR A 390 -6.09 12.74 -5.81
N CYS A 391 -5.44 12.38 -4.69
CA CYS A 391 -5.50 11.02 -4.13
C CYS A 391 -6.95 10.58 -3.90
N ILE A 392 -7.75 11.43 -3.24
CA ILE A 392 -9.16 11.14 -2.98
C ILE A 392 -10.00 11.01 -4.26
N LYS A 393 -9.65 11.72 -5.34
CA LYS A 393 -10.33 11.59 -6.64
C LYS A 393 -10.04 10.22 -7.29
N PHE A 394 -8.80 9.74 -7.17
CA PHE A 394 -8.42 8.40 -7.63
C PHE A 394 -9.05 7.30 -6.76
N GLU A 395 -9.00 7.43 -5.43
CA GLU A 395 -9.66 6.51 -4.51
C GLU A 395 -11.16 6.38 -4.80
N ARG A 396 -11.83 7.50 -5.09
CA ARG A 396 -13.24 7.53 -5.45
C ARG A 396 -13.53 6.77 -6.75
N LEU A 397 -12.64 6.86 -7.75
CA LEU A 397 -12.75 6.08 -8.98
C LEU A 397 -12.59 4.58 -8.72
N VAL A 398 -11.59 4.20 -7.93
CA VAL A 398 -11.36 2.81 -7.52
C VAL A 398 -12.55 2.25 -6.72
N TYR A 399 -13.08 3.03 -5.77
CA TYR A 399 -14.24 2.67 -4.96
C TYR A 399 -15.46 2.40 -5.83
N ALA A 400 -15.77 3.30 -6.77
CA ALA A 400 -16.89 3.14 -7.68
C ALA A 400 -16.75 1.88 -8.54
N HIS A 401 -15.55 1.62 -9.06
CA HIS A 401 -15.25 0.45 -9.87
C HIS A 401 -15.46 -0.85 -9.08
N GLN A 402 -14.88 -0.96 -7.90
CA GLN A 402 -14.94 -2.18 -7.09
C GLN A 402 -16.32 -2.52 -6.57
N ASN A 403 -17.12 -1.49 -6.29
CA ASN A 403 -18.49 -1.67 -5.83
C ASN A 403 -19.49 -1.79 -7.00
N GLY A 404 -19.01 -1.88 -8.25
CA GLY A 404 -19.85 -2.03 -9.43
C GLY A 404 -20.82 -0.87 -9.64
N LEU A 405 -20.46 0.33 -9.17
CA LEU A 405 -21.30 1.52 -9.30
C LEU A 405 -21.20 2.05 -10.72
N LYS A 406 -22.37 2.30 -11.33
CA LYS A 406 -22.45 3.02 -12.60
C LYS A 406 -21.93 4.44 -12.38
N LYS A 407 -20.93 4.87 -13.14
CA LYS A 407 -20.19 6.11 -12.85
C LYS A 407 -20.14 7.06 -14.04
N LEU A 408 -20.02 8.35 -13.71
CA LEU A 408 -19.76 9.41 -14.69
C LEU A 408 -18.49 10.15 -14.26
N VAL A 409 -17.44 10.04 -15.07
CA VAL A 409 -16.12 10.60 -14.80
C VAL A 409 -15.92 11.86 -15.62
N PHE A 410 -15.71 13.00 -14.96
CA PHE A 410 -15.32 14.24 -15.62
C PHE A 410 -13.80 14.32 -15.73
N PHE A 411 -13.30 14.35 -16.96
CA PHE A 411 -11.92 14.67 -17.25
C PHE A 411 -11.79 16.14 -17.63
N GLY A 412 -10.99 16.90 -16.89
CA GLY A 412 -10.80 18.33 -17.13
C GLY A 412 -9.60 18.90 -16.40
N GLY A 413 -9.34 20.19 -16.59
CA GLY A 413 -8.32 20.90 -15.83
C GLY A 413 -8.84 21.39 -14.51
N SER A 414 -8.20 22.44 -14.02
CA SER A 414 -8.71 23.19 -12.87
C SER A 414 -10.11 23.74 -13.12
N ASN A 415 -10.49 23.95 -14.39
CA ASN A 415 -11.85 24.34 -14.75
C ASN A 415 -12.93 23.37 -14.25
N ALA A 416 -12.66 22.06 -14.10
CA ALA A 416 -13.65 21.11 -13.60
C ALA A 416 -13.79 21.25 -12.08
N THR A 417 -12.66 21.22 -11.36
CA THR A 417 -12.58 21.42 -9.91
C THR A 417 -13.30 22.69 -9.46
N TYR A 418 -13.14 23.80 -10.18
CA TYR A 418 -13.75 25.09 -9.83
C TYR A 418 -15.09 25.36 -10.52
N GLY A 419 -15.53 24.50 -11.43
CA GLY A 419 -16.60 24.80 -12.39
C GLY A 419 -17.77 23.83 -12.40
N ILE A 420 -17.75 22.76 -11.60
CA ILE A 420 -18.81 21.75 -11.53
C ILE A 420 -19.32 21.61 -10.09
N LEU A 421 -20.63 21.45 -9.93
CA LEU A 421 -21.27 21.06 -8.66
C LEU A 421 -21.75 19.61 -8.80
N SER A 422 -20.89 18.65 -8.48
CA SER A 422 -21.12 17.23 -8.72
C SER A 422 -22.33 16.68 -7.97
N GLU A 423 -22.61 17.17 -6.75
CA GLU A 423 -23.83 16.79 -6.03
C GLU A 423 -25.11 17.23 -6.75
N GLN A 424 -25.10 18.42 -7.37
CA GLN A 424 -26.25 18.90 -8.15
C GLN A 424 -26.38 18.12 -9.46
N LEU A 425 -25.25 17.75 -10.06
CA LEU A 425 -25.23 16.95 -11.27
C LEU A 425 -25.74 15.52 -11.01
N GLU A 426 -25.35 14.89 -9.91
CA GLU A 426 -25.88 13.60 -9.46
C GLU A 426 -27.41 13.64 -9.29
N LYS A 427 -27.93 14.64 -8.58
CA LYS A 427 -29.39 14.86 -8.41
C LYS A 427 -30.06 15.17 -9.75
N GLY A 428 -29.42 15.99 -10.57
CA GLY A 428 -29.90 16.39 -11.89
C GLY A 428 -29.97 15.24 -12.88
N LEU A 429 -29.18 14.18 -12.67
CA LEU A 429 -29.20 12.91 -13.40
C LEU A 429 -29.92 11.80 -12.62
N ASP A 430 -30.88 12.19 -11.77
CA ASP A 430 -31.81 11.29 -11.08
C ASP A 430 -31.12 10.25 -10.15
N GLY A 431 -29.88 10.53 -9.73
CA GLY A 431 -29.07 9.64 -8.90
C GLY A 431 -28.55 8.39 -9.62
N GLU A 432 -28.61 8.35 -10.96
CA GLU A 432 -28.25 7.18 -11.75
C GLU A 432 -26.74 6.93 -11.80
N TYR A 433 -25.94 7.99 -11.71
CA TYR A 433 -24.48 7.92 -11.86
C TYR A 433 -23.78 8.37 -10.59
N TYR A 434 -22.80 7.58 -10.15
CA TYR A 434 -21.81 7.99 -9.18
C TYR A 434 -20.83 8.97 -9.83
N ILE A 435 -20.90 10.24 -9.43
CA ILE A 435 -20.12 11.32 -10.07
C ILE A 435 -18.70 11.36 -9.52
N ILE A 436 -17.72 11.49 -10.42
CA ILE A 436 -16.30 11.63 -10.11
C ILE A 436 -15.79 12.86 -10.87
N ASP A 437 -15.48 13.96 -10.16
CA ASP A 437 -14.73 15.06 -10.75
C ASP A 437 -13.23 14.75 -10.70
N TYR A 438 -12.69 14.34 -11.84
CA TYR A 438 -11.30 13.94 -12.00
C TYR A 438 -10.40 15.08 -12.49
N GLY A 439 -10.92 16.31 -12.62
CA GLY A 439 -10.10 17.45 -12.99
C GLY A 439 -9.38 18.08 -11.81
N GLN A 440 -8.21 18.68 -12.08
CA GLN A 440 -7.36 19.26 -11.03
C GLN A 440 -6.55 20.48 -11.44
N HIS A 441 -5.68 20.34 -12.46
CA HIS A 441 -4.73 21.39 -12.83
C HIS A 441 -4.55 21.45 -14.35
N TYR A 442 -4.13 22.60 -14.86
CA TYR A 442 -3.99 22.82 -16.30
C TYR A 442 -2.77 22.10 -16.89
N GLU A 443 -1.71 21.85 -16.11
CA GLU A 443 -0.48 21.12 -16.52
C GLU A 443 -0.59 19.59 -16.33
N THR A 444 -1.82 19.08 -16.30
CA THR A 444 -2.10 17.64 -16.24
C THR A 444 -1.76 16.98 -17.58
N CYS A 445 -1.10 15.82 -17.54
CA CYS A 445 -0.87 15.00 -18.72
C CYS A 445 -2.21 14.45 -19.24
N GLY A 446 -2.76 15.07 -20.29
CA GLY A 446 -4.12 14.77 -20.72
C GLY A 446 -4.36 13.34 -21.18
N MET A 447 -3.33 12.68 -21.74
CA MET A 447 -3.41 11.27 -22.07
C MET A 447 -3.46 10.37 -20.83
N PHE A 448 -2.67 10.67 -19.79
CA PHE A 448 -2.50 9.82 -18.61
C PHE A 448 -3.81 9.56 -17.88
N PHE A 449 -4.58 10.60 -17.58
CA PHE A 449 -5.80 10.43 -16.77
C PHE A 449 -6.90 9.67 -17.51
N LEU A 450 -6.99 9.84 -18.84
CA LEU A 450 -7.91 9.06 -19.67
C LEU A 450 -7.47 7.60 -19.78
N ASP A 451 -6.18 7.35 -19.99
CA ASP A 451 -5.61 6.01 -20.06
C ASP A 451 -5.78 5.27 -18.72
N LEU A 452 -5.50 5.95 -17.61
CA LEU A 452 -5.75 5.43 -16.26
C LEU A 452 -7.23 5.12 -16.05
N ALA A 453 -8.13 6.07 -16.35
CA ALA A 453 -9.57 5.88 -16.19
C ALA A 453 -10.11 4.72 -17.04
N SER A 454 -9.52 4.43 -18.20
CA SER A 454 -9.89 3.31 -19.05
C SER A 454 -9.81 1.93 -18.35
N ASN A 455 -9.01 1.82 -17.29
CA ASN A 455 -8.91 0.60 -16.48
C ASN A 455 -10.04 0.43 -15.46
N PHE A 456 -10.82 1.49 -15.19
CA PHE A 456 -11.83 1.52 -14.12
C PHE A 456 -13.26 1.70 -14.64
N VAL A 457 -13.44 1.86 -15.95
CA VAL A 457 -14.76 1.99 -16.59
C VAL A 457 -15.21 0.68 -17.23
N SER A 458 -16.52 0.57 -17.42
CA SER A 458 -17.24 -0.60 -17.91
C SER A 458 -18.51 -0.19 -18.65
N GLU A 459 -19.21 -1.16 -19.25
CA GLU A 459 -20.47 -0.93 -19.93
C GLU A 459 -21.47 -0.14 -19.06
N GLY A 460 -22.03 0.94 -19.63
CA GLY A 460 -22.95 1.83 -18.94
C GLY A 460 -22.30 3.03 -18.24
N ASP A 461 -20.98 3.05 -18.08
CA ASP A 461 -20.24 4.22 -17.58
C ASP A 461 -20.09 5.30 -18.66
N ILE A 462 -19.86 6.54 -18.23
CA ILE A 462 -19.66 7.69 -19.11
C ILE A 462 -18.39 8.45 -18.70
N VAL A 463 -17.54 8.77 -19.67
CA VAL A 463 -16.41 9.70 -19.50
C VAL A 463 -16.72 10.99 -20.25
N VAL A 464 -16.80 12.11 -19.53
CA VAL A 464 -17.06 13.44 -20.10
C VAL A 464 -15.79 14.27 -20.09
N LEU A 465 -15.30 14.61 -21.28
CA LEU A 465 -14.13 15.45 -21.48
C LEU A 465 -14.54 16.93 -21.45
N CYS A 466 -13.84 17.74 -20.66
CA CYS A 466 -13.92 19.20 -20.64
C CYS A 466 -12.51 19.84 -20.46
N PRO A 467 -11.52 19.47 -21.29
CA PRO A 467 -10.16 19.97 -21.16
C PRO A 467 -10.08 21.48 -21.42
N GLU A 468 -9.16 22.16 -20.74
CA GLU A 468 -8.71 23.50 -21.11
C GLU A 468 -7.95 23.41 -22.44
N PRO A 469 -8.10 24.39 -23.36
CA PRO A 469 -7.59 24.30 -24.73
C PRO A 469 -6.08 24.62 -24.80
N ASN A 470 -5.27 23.82 -24.10
CA ASN A 470 -3.82 23.92 -24.03
C ASN A 470 -3.16 22.56 -24.35
N GLU A 471 -1.85 22.57 -24.62
CA GLU A 471 -1.12 21.36 -25.05
C GLU A 471 -1.06 20.26 -23.99
N TRP A 472 -1.11 20.61 -22.70
CA TRP A 472 -1.05 19.63 -21.61
C TRP A 472 -2.32 18.79 -21.59
N GLN A 473 -3.48 19.44 -21.60
CA GLN A 473 -4.75 18.73 -21.49
C GLN A 473 -5.23 18.13 -22.80
N MET A 474 -4.87 18.74 -23.94
CA MET A 474 -5.27 18.28 -25.27
C MET A 474 -4.33 17.20 -25.83
N GLY A 475 -3.96 16.22 -25.00
CA GLY A 475 -3.31 14.98 -25.46
C GLY A 475 -1.80 14.90 -25.32
N THR A 476 -1.14 15.72 -24.49
CA THR A 476 0.28 15.45 -24.19
C THR A 476 0.45 14.08 -23.54
N ASN A 477 1.57 13.42 -23.84
CA ASN A 477 2.07 12.27 -23.09
C ASN A 477 3.33 12.61 -22.27
N LYS A 478 3.65 13.91 -22.17
CA LYS A 478 4.77 14.40 -21.36
C LYS A 478 4.32 14.65 -19.93
N TRP A 479 5.14 14.30 -18.96
CA TRP A 479 4.88 14.60 -17.56
C TRP A 479 5.61 15.87 -17.12
N SER A 480 4.94 16.63 -16.25
CA SER A 480 5.52 17.71 -15.46
C SER A 480 5.73 17.24 -14.03
N SER A 481 6.51 17.97 -13.23
CA SER A 481 6.72 17.63 -11.82
C SER A 481 5.42 17.64 -11.00
N ILE A 482 4.37 18.31 -11.48
CA ILE A 482 3.04 18.32 -10.85
C ILE A 482 2.39 16.94 -10.87
N MET A 483 2.63 16.10 -11.88
CA MET A 483 2.13 14.72 -11.91
C MET A 483 2.57 13.95 -10.66
N TRP A 484 3.85 14.07 -10.28
CA TRP A 484 4.38 13.42 -9.09
C TRP A 484 3.85 14.00 -7.77
N GLN A 485 3.47 15.27 -7.77
CA GLN A 485 2.81 15.89 -6.61
C GLN A 485 1.41 15.31 -6.38
N PHE A 486 0.72 14.91 -7.45
CA PHE A 486 -0.56 14.19 -7.37
C PHE A 486 -0.36 12.74 -6.92
N PHE A 487 0.72 12.10 -7.38
CA PHE A 487 0.92 10.67 -7.20
C PHE A 487 1.49 10.29 -5.84
N GLU A 488 2.00 11.25 -5.06
CA GLU A 488 2.69 10.98 -3.80
C GLU A 488 1.83 10.21 -2.78
N GLY A 489 0.50 10.38 -2.83
CA GLY A 489 -0.46 9.61 -2.02
C GLY A 489 -0.97 8.30 -2.65
N ALA A 490 -0.67 8.06 -3.92
CA ALA A 490 -1.30 7.01 -4.70
C ALA A 490 -0.37 6.46 -5.80
N TYR A 491 0.87 6.05 -5.45
CA TYR A 491 1.83 5.55 -6.43
C TYR A 491 1.34 4.28 -7.16
N GLU A 492 0.39 3.55 -6.58
CA GLU A 492 -0.21 2.34 -7.15
C GLU A 492 -0.85 2.57 -8.52
N GLN A 493 -1.24 3.80 -8.86
CA GLN A 493 -1.85 4.10 -10.16
C GLN A 493 -0.91 3.82 -11.34
N LEU A 494 0.41 3.84 -11.10
CA LEU A 494 1.43 3.59 -12.12
C LEU A 494 1.42 2.14 -12.63
N GLN A 495 0.83 1.20 -11.88
CA GLN A 495 0.74 -0.19 -12.31
C GLN A 495 -0.26 -0.41 -13.45
N TYR A 496 -1.15 0.55 -13.72
CA TYR A 496 -2.22 0.44 -14.71
C TYR A 496 -1.87 1.03 -16.07
N ILE A 497 -0.65 1.56 -16.22
CA ILE A 497 -0.18 2.20 -17.46
C ILE A 497 1.10 1.53 -17.97
N ASP A 498 1.34 1.67 -19.28
CA ASP A 498 2.63 1.32 -19.89
C ASP A 498 3.52 2.56 -19.92
N ILE A 499 4.63 2.54 -19.19
CA ILE A 499 5.49 3.72 -19.05
C ILE A 499 6.15 4.14 -20.37
N ARG A 500 6.21 3.24 -21.37
CA ARG A 500 6.78 3.52 -22.71
C ARG A 500 5.96 4.52 -23.50
N ASP A 501 4.68 4.64 -23.18
CA ASP A 501 3.79 5.59 -23.84
C ASP A 501 4.01 7.04 -23.36
N TYR A 502 4.83 7.25 -22.32
CA TYR A 502 5.04 8.53 -21.67
C TYR A 502 6.46 9.06 -21.80
N LYS A 503 6.62 10.38 -21.69
CA LYS A 503 7.91 11.09 -21.82
C LYS A 503 8.14 12.02 -20.64
N GLN A 504 9.42 12.30 -20.34
CA GLN A 504 9.83 13.15 -19.22
C GLN A 504 9.42 12.59 -17.85
N VAL A 505 9.16 11.29 -17.75
CA VAL A 505 8.71 10.62 -16.52
C VAL A 505 9.76 10.84 -15.43
N PHE A 506 11.02 10.54 -15.74
CA PHE A 506 12.12 10.60 -14.78
C PHE A 506 12.71 12.00 -14.64
N ASN A 507 12.71 12.78 -15.73
CA ASN A 507 13.10 14.19 -15.67
C ASN A 507 12.20 14.97 -14.71
N SER A 508 10.88 14.82 -14.85
CA SER A 508 9.90 15.45 -13.96
C SER A 508 9.95 14.90 -12.53
N PHE A 509 10.25 13.61 -12.36
CA PHE A 509 10.44 13.00 -11.04
C PHE A 509 11.62 13.63 -10.30
N SER A 510 12.73 13.86 -10.99
CA SER A 510 13.87 14.59 -10.42
C SER A 510 13.51 16.02 -10.06
N GLU A 511 12.76 16.74 -10.89
CA GLU A 511 12.32 18.10 -10.59
C GLU A 511 11.42 18.16 -9.35
N PHE A 512 10.50 17.21 -9.24
CA PHE A 512 9.66 17.00 -8.07
C PHE A 512 10.51 16.80 -6.81
N ASN A 513 11.43 15.82 -6.81
CA ASN A 513 12.26 15.53 -5.65
C ASN A 513 13.25 16.65 -5.28
N ASN A 514 13.73 17.40 -6.27
CA ASN A 514 14.59 18.55 -6.02
C ASN A 514 13.87 19.65 -5.24
N THR A 515 12.57 19.84 -5.47
CA THR A 515 11.72 20.76 -4.71
C THR A 515 11.31 20.16 -3.36
N ARG A 516 10.78 18.94 -3.40
CA ARG A 516 10.23 18.19 -2.26
C ARG A 516 11.20 18.04 -1.12
N GLN A 517 12.50 17.80 -1.37
CA GLN A 517 13.47 17.56 -0.29
C GLN A 517 13.55 18.71 0.75
N PHE A 518 13.17 19.94 0.39
CA PHE A 518 13.19 21.10 1.28
C PHE A 518 11.86 21.44 1.95
N MET A 519 10.80 20.67 1.65
CA MET A 519 9.46 20.87 2.22
C MET A 519 9.30 20.16 3.57
N GLN A 520 8.31 20.60 4.34
CA GLN A 520 7.89 19.95 5.58
C GLN A 520 7.21 18.61 5.28
N GLU A 521 7.47 17.61 6.12
CA GLU A 521 6.82 16.30 6.06
C GLU A 521 5.36 16.38 6.50
N THR A 522 4.55 15.52 5.89
CA THR A 522 3.13 15.25 6.19
C THR A 522 2.95 13.75 6.35
N THR A 523 1.78 13.32 6.79
CA THR A 523 1.39 11.91 6.87
C THR A 523 0.36 11.60 5.79
N TYR A 524 0.14 10.31 5.49
CA TYR A 524 -0.93 9.89 4.59
C TYR A 524 -2.35 10.21 5.10
N LEU A 525 -2.50 10.50 6.40
CA LEU A 525 -3.76 10.94 7.01
C LEU A 525 -4.00 12.45 6.91
N ASP A 526 -2.97 13.21 6.52
CA ASP A 526 -3.13 14.64 6.34
C ASP A 526 -3.86 14.93 5.03
N TYR A 527 -4.71 15.95 5.00
CA TYR A 527 -5.42 16.34 3.79
C TYR A 527 -5.62 17.85 3.71
N TRP A 528 -5.90 18.34 2.49
CA TRP A 528 -6.35 19.70 2.25
C TRP A 528 -7.86 19.72 2.02
N ASN A 529 -8.60 20.41 2.89
CA ASN A 529 -10.06 20.47 2.87
C ASN A 529 -10.66 21.47 1.87
N GLY A 530 -9.91 21.83 0.82
CA GLY A 530 -10.35 22.80 -0.19
C GLY A 530 -11.22 22.22 -1.30
N ILE A 531 -11.43 20.90 -1.29
CA ILE A 531 -12.40 20.19 -2.11
C ILE A 531 -13.35 19.36 -1.25
N ASN A 532 -14.55 19.11 -1.76
CA ASN A 532 -15.50 18.17 -1.18
C ASN A 532 -15.23 16.73 -1.64
N ARG A 533 -16.05 15.79 -1.16
CA ARG A 533 -15.92 14.34 -1.44
C ARG A 533 -16.02 13.94 -2.92
N TYR A 534 -16.52 14.80 -3.80
CA TYR A 534 -16.63 14.52 -5.23
C TYR A 534 -15.38 14.93 -6.01
N GLY A 535 -14.58 15.82 -5.42
CA GLY A 535 -13.50 16.51 -6.14
C GLY A 535 -13.74 18.00 -6.32
N ASP A 536 -14.91 18.52 -5.97
CA ASP A 536 -15.30 19.89 -6.33
C ASP A 536 -14.78 20.91 -5.31
N ASN A 537 -14.50 22.12 -5.79
CA ASN A 537 -14.38 23.32 -4.97
C ASN A 537 -15.77 23.98 -4.84
N ASP A 538 -16.41 23.80 -3.68
CA ASP A 538 -17.81 24.22 -3.46
C ASP A 538 -17.96 25.42 -2.50
N TRP A 539 -16.86 25.98 -1.99
CA TRP A 539 -16.91 27.20 -1.20
C TRP A 539 -17.26 28.43 -2.06
N PHE A 540 -17.73 29.47 -1.37
CA PHE A 540 -18.21 30.69 -2.01
C PHE A 540 -17.11 31.45 -2.76
N LYS A 541 -17.21 31.44 -4.09
CA LYS A 541 -16.34 32.20 -5.00
C LYS A 541 -17.08 33.46 -5.50
N PRO A 542 -16.64 34.68 -5.14
CA PRO A 542 -17.24 35.92 -5.63
C PRO A 542 -17.02 36.07 -7.14
N GLY A 543 -18.02 36.61 -7.84
CA GLY A 543 -17.90 36.97 -9.26
C GLY A 543 -17.07 38.25 -9.45
N GLN A 544 -16.53 38.40 -10.66
CA GLN A 544 -15.80 39.60 -11.09
C GLN A 544 -16.73 40.56 -11.86
N TYR A 545 -16.16 41.44 -12.70
CA TYR A 545 -16.87 42.32 -13.64
C TYR A 545 -16.65 41.85 -15.08
N ASP A 546 -17.49 42.27 -16.05
CA ASP A 546 -17.43 41.75 -17.44
C ASP A 546 -16.09 41.94 -18.15
N GLY A 547 -15.36 43.00 -17.79
CA GLY A 547 -14.05 43.32 -18.34
C GLY A 547 -12.89 42.55 -17.69
N PHE A 548 -13.17 41.72 -16.67
CA PHE A 548 -12.14 40.99 -15.95
C PHE A 548 -11.36 40.06 -16.89
N MET A 549 -10.05 40.06 -16.73
CA MET A 549 -9.13 39.13 -17.38
C MET A 549 -8.29 38.48 -16.29
N GLY A 550 -8.29 37.15 -16.25
CA GLY A 550 -7.53 36.38 -15.28
C GLY A 550 -6.02 36.51 -15.51
N SER A 551 -5.25 36.08 -14.52
CA SER A 551 -3.78 36.11 -14.55
C SER A 551 -3.15 35.20 -15.61
N GLN A 552 -3.91 34.23 -16.12
CA GLN A 552 -3.54 33.31 -17.20
C GLN A 552 -3.44 34.06 -18.54
N GLY A 553 -2.61 33.56 -19.46
CA GLY A 553 -2.48 34.11 -20.81
C GLY A 553 -3.77 34.04 -21.64
N THR A 554 -3.71 34.49 -22.90
CA THR A 554 -4.84 34.40 -23.83
C THR A 554 -4.80 33.11 -24.65
N TYR A 555 -5.97 32.56 -24.99
CA TYR A 555 -6.11 31.30 -25.71
C TYR A 555 -6.71 31.51 -27.11
N GLY A 556 -6.14 30.82 -28.09
CA GLY A 556 -6.50 30.95 -29.50
C GLY A 556 -7.54 29.96 -30.01
N LEU A 557 -7.89 28.94 -29.21
CA LEU A 557 -8.58 27.74 -29.68
C LEU A 557 -7.87 27.15 -30.92
N ASP A 558 -6.54 27.03 -30.85
CA ASP A 558 -5.72 26.51 -31.96
C ASP A 558 -5.80 24.98 -31.97
N THR A 559 -6.09 24.39 -33.13
CA THR A 559 -6.15 22.92 -33.29
C THR A 559 -4.76 22.29 -33.19
N LYS A 560 -3.67 23.06 -33.36
CA LYS A 560 -2.29 22.55 -33.26
C LYS A 560 -1.90 22.08 -31.87
N VAL A 561 -2.61 22.53 -30.83
CA VAL A 561 -2.36 22.05 -29.45
C VAL A 561 -2.97 20.68 -29.21
N ILE A 562 -3.81 20.19 -30.14
CA ILE A 562 -4.51 18.91 -30.01
C ILE A 562 -3.63 17.80 -30.59
N ASN A 563 -3.23 16.88 -29.73
CA ASN A 563 -2.68 15.60 -30.15
C ASN A 563 -3.80 14.54 -30.16
N ALA A 564 -4.45 14.42 -31.31
CA ALA A 564 -5.59 13.51 -31.48
C ALA A 564 -5.19 12.03 -31.33
N ASP A 565 -4.01 11.64 -31.80
CA ASP A 565 -3.54 10.25 -31.74
C ASP A 565 -3.43 9.79 -30.28
N ASN A 566 -2.83 10.61 -29.41
CA ASN A 566 -2.69 10.30 -27.99
C ASN A 566 -4.04 10.27 -27.25
N LEU A 567 -4.94 11.20 -27.55
CA LEU A 567 -6.27 11.20 -26.93
C LEU A 567 -7.08 9.98 -27.39
N ASN A 568 -7.08 9.68 -28.70
CA ASN A 568 -7.82 8.56 -29.26
C ASN A 568 -7.29 7.22 -28.74
N TYR A 569 -5.98 7.08 -28.53
CA TYR A 569 -5.44 5.89 -27.88
C TYR A 569 -6.12 5.59 -26.54
N ALA A 570 -6.31 6.59 -25.68
CA ALA A 570 -6.99 6.40 -24.40
C ALA A 570 -8.52 6.28 -24.53
N LEU A 571 -9.13 7.05 -25.45
CA LEU A 571 -10.57 7.01 -25.71
C LEU A 571 -11.00 5.65 -26.30
N ASP A 572 -10.19 5.06 -27.16
CA ASP A 572 -10.45 3.75 -27.76
C ASP A 572 -10.47 2.67 -26.69
N LYS A 573 -9.54 2.68 -25.73
CA LYS A 573 -9.58 1.78 -24.58
C LYS A 573 -10.87 1.95 -23.76
N ILE A 574 -11.34 3.19 -23.56
CA ILE A 574 -12.60 3.45 -22.86
C ILE A 574 -13.79 2.84 -23.63
N LEU A 575 -13.83 3.06 -24.95
CA LEU A 575 -14.89 2.52 -25.82
C LEU A 575 -14.86 0.98 -25.90
N GLU A 576 -13.68 0.37 -25.92
CA GLU A 576 -13.48 -1.08 -25.90
C GLU A 576 -14.00 -1.73 -24.61
N ARG A 577 -14.05 -0.99 -23.49
CA ARG A 577 -14.69 -1.42 -22.24
C ARG A 577 -16.22 -1.27 -22.24
N GLY A 578 -16.80 -0.74 -23.31
CA GLY A 578 -18.24 -0.49 -23.45
C GLY A 578 -18.73 0.81 -22.80
N ALA A 579 -17.81 1.63 -22.27
CA ALA A 579 -18.16 2.95 -21.73
C ALA A 579 -18.34 3.99 -22.85
N LYS A 580 -19.12 5.03 -22.59
CA LYS A 580 -19.35 6.13 -23.55
C LYS A 580 -18.34 7.24 -23.34
N THR A 581 -17.91 7.87 -24.44
CA THR A 581 -17.03 9.05 -24.42
C THR A 581 -17.78 10.27 -24.94
N TYR A 582 -17.95 11.28 -24.07
CA TYR A 582 -18.60 12.54 -24.41
C TYR A 582 -17.62 13.70 -24.36
N MET A 583 -17.85 14.71 -25.21
CA MET A 583 -17.10 15.96 -25.20
C MET A 583 -18.02 17.13 -24.89
N SER A 584 -17.69 17.82 -23.79
CA SER A 584 -18.14 19.17 -23.47
C SER A 584 -16.96 20.12 -23.55
N PHE A 585 -17.12 21.35 -23.07
CA PHE A 585 -16.07 22.37 -23.11
C PHE A 585 -15.72 22.86 -21.70
N SER A 586 -14.46 23.24 -21.54
CA SER A 586 -14.02 23.98 -20.36
C SER A 586 -14.74 25.32 -20.28
N SER A 587 -14.95 25.83 -19.07
CA SER A 587 -15.37 27.24 -18.91
C SER A 587 -14.24 28.16 -19.34
N ILE A 588 -14.50 29.09 -20.25
CA ILE A 588 -13.50 30.03 -20.75
C ILE A 588 -13.99 31.46 -20.60
N ASN A 589 -13.13 32.35 -20.10
CA ASN A 589 -13.43 33.77 -20.04
C ASN A 589 -13.34 34.33 -21.45
N VAL A 590 -14.39 35.03 -21.90
CA VAL A 590 -14.37 35.71 -23.21
C VAL A 590 -13.17 36.66 -23.34
N LYS A 591 -12.74 37.30 -22.24
CA LYS A 591 -11.53 38.14 -22.19
C LYS A 591 -10.23 37.36 -22.13
N GLY A 592 -10.29 36.08 -21.78
CA GLY A 592 -9.18 35.14 -21.87
C GLY A 592 -8.99 34.57 -23.28
N LEU A 593 -9.88 34.83 -24.23
CA LEU A 593 -9.69 34.46 -25.63
C LEU A 593 -8.98 35.57 -26.39
N THR A 594 -8.06 35.17 -27.28
CA THR A 594 -7.54 36.08 -28.32
C THR A 594 -8.67 36.62 -29.20
N GLU A 595 -8.46 37.76 -29.87
CA GLU A 595 -9.46 38.31 -30.82
C GLU A 595 -9.93 37.26 -31.83
N ARG A 596 -9.00 36.42 -32.33
CA ARG A 596 -9.31 35.31 -33.23
C ARG A 596 -10.18 34.26 -32.55
N GLY A 597 -9.84 33.84 -31.33
CA GLY A 597 -10.58 32.84 -30.56
C GLY A 597 -12.03 33.25 -30.23
N GLN A 598 -12.29 34.57 -30.13
CA GLN A 598 -13.64 35.10 -29.91
C GLN A 598 -14.54 35.01 -31.15
N THR A 599 -13.98 34.75 -32.34
CA THR A 599 -14.79 34.67 -33.58
C THR A 599 -15.52 33.32 -33.69
N GLU A 600 -16.78 33.37 -34.14
CA GLU A 600 -17.57 32.16 -34.47
C GLU A 600 -16.84 31.25 -35.47
N LYS A 601 -16.13 31.85 -36.44
CA LYS A 601 -15.33 31.10 -37.42
C LYS A 601 -14.24 30.26 -36.76
N GLN A 602 -13.50 30.82 -35.80
CA GLN A 602 -12.44 30.07 -35.12
C GLN A 602 -13.03 29.00 -34.21
N GLN A 603 -14.10 29.30 -33.48
CA GLN A 603 -14.81 28.32 -32.65
C GLN A 603 -15.33 27.15 -33.49
N ALA A 604 -15.99 27.42 -34.62
CA ALA A 604 -16.46 26.38 -35.54
C ALA A 604 -15.30 25.57 -36.13
N THR A 605 -14.15 26.20 -36.41
CA THR A 605 -12.95 25.49 -36.89
C THR A 605 -12.43 24.52 -35.83
N TYR A 606 -12.36 24.98 -34.58
CA TYR A 606 -11.91 24.17 -33.45
C TYR A 606 -12.84 22.98 -33.18
N VAL A 607 -14.16 23.25 -33.12
CA VAL A 607 -15.19 22.21 -32.93
C VAL A 607 -15.21 21.21 -34.08
N SER A 608 -15.16 21.67 -35.33
CA SER A 608 -15.12 20.77 -36.50
C SER A 608 -13.87 19.89 -36.50
N TYR A 609 -12.76 20.35 -35.96
CA TYR A 609 -11.58 19.52 -35.81
C TYR A 609 -11.80 18.42 -34.76
N ILE A 610 -12.37 18.76 -33.60
CA ILE A 610 -12.72 17.78 -32.56
C ILE A 610 -13.67 16.72 -33.12
N ASP A 611 -14.79 17.13 -33.72
CA ASP A 611 -15.82 16.24 -34.26
C ASP A 611 -15.27 15.28 -35.34
N LYS A 612 -14.24 15.72 -36.07
CA LYS A 612 -13.64 14.93 -37.16
C LYS A 612 -12.52 13.99 -36.69
N ASN A 613 -11.76 14.39 -35.68
CA ASN A 613 -10.48 13.74 -35.35
C ASN A 613 -10.47 13.06 -33.98
N LEU A 614 -11.44 13.31 -33.09
CA LEU A 614 -11.50 12.66 -31.78
C LEU A 614 -12.62 11.62 -31.73
N HIS A 615 -12.35 10.48 -31.08
CA HIS A 615 -13.32 9.40 -30.87
C HIS A 615 -14.23 9.70 -29.67
N VAL A 616 -14.96 10.81 -29.77
CA VAL A 616 -15.87 11.34 -28.75
C VAL A 616 -17.18 11.79 -29.39
N THR A 617 -18.27 11.67 -28.64
CA THR A 617 -19.53 12.30 -29.02
C THR A 617 -19.62 13.68 -28.39
N ARG A 618 -19.59 14.74 -29.20
CA ARG A 618 -19.83 16.10 -28.69
C ARG A 618 -21.28 16.25 -28.24
N ILE A 619 -21.47 16.76 -27.02
CA ILE A 619 -22.79 16.97 -26.39
C ILE A 619 -23.12 18.44 -26.16
N SER A 620 -22.12 19.31 -26.19
CA SER A 620 -22.27 20.75 -25.88
C SER A 620 -21.97 21.63 -27.10
N GLU A 621 -22.40 22.90 -27.01
CA GLU A 621 -22.01 23.98 -27.92
C GLU A 621 -20.99 24.90 -27.26
N ILE A 622 -19.83 25.13 -27.90
CA ILE A 622 -18.71 25.86 -27.27
C ILE A 622 -19.08 27.29 -26.84
N ALA A 623 -19.98 27.95 -27.57
CA ALA A 623 -20.45 29.29 -27.24
C ALA A 623 -21.13 29.36 -25.87
N ASP A 624 -21.81 28.31 -25.43
CA ASP A 624 -22.46 28.21 -24.12
C ASP A 624 -21.46 28.02 -22.97
N TYR A 625 -20.19 27.78 -23.27
CA TYR A 625 -19.12 27.57 -22.29
C TYR A 625 -18.09 28.72 -22.32
N ILE A 626 -18.34 29.75 -23.12
CA ILE A 626 -17.62 31.02 -23.08
C ILE A 626 -18.41 31.99 -22.20
N PHE A 627 -17.85 32.38 -21.06
CA PHE A 627 -18.52 33.20 -20.06
C PHE A 627 -18.00 34.63 -20.06
N PRO A 628 -18.87 35.63 -19.81
CA PRO A 628 -18.43 36.98 -19.47
C PRO A 628 -17.72 37.00 -18.12
N GLY A 629 -16.83 37.98 -17.93
CA GLY A 629 -15.98 38.08 -16.73
C GLY A 629 -16.75 38.07 -15.41
N ARG A 630 -18.01 38.52 -15.37
CA ARG A 630 -18.85 38.46 -14.15
C ARG A 630 -19.06 37.07 -13.56
N TYR A 631 -18.95 36.02 -14.37
CA TYR A 631 -19.05 34.63 -13.92
C TYR A 631 -17.69 34.01 -13.59
N MET A 632 -16.60 34.77 -13.69
CA MET A 632 -15.26 34.31 -13.32
C MET A 632 -14.90 34.67 -11.90
N TYR A 633 -14.00 33.88 -11.32
CA TYR A 633 -13.49 34.07 -9.96
C TYR A 633 -12.11 34.74 -9.97
N ASP A 634 -11.06 34.07 -10.44
CA ASP A 634 -9.66 34.53 -10.33
C ASP A 634 -8.81 34.25 -11.59
N THR A 635 -9.11 33.20 -12.34
CA THR A 635 -8.45 32.84 -13.59
C THR A 635 -9.39 32.98 -14.79
N ASN A 636 -8.89 32.68 -16.00
CA ASN A 636 -9.70 32.62 -17.21
C ASN A 636 -10.56 31.34 -17.31
N PHE A 637 -10.46 30.42 -16.33
CA PHE A 637 -11.17 29.14 -16.35
C PHE A 637 -12.03 28.90 -15.10
N HIS A 638 -11.66 29.49 -13.97
CA HIS A 638 -12.34 29.27 -12.70
C HIS A 638 -13.60 30.11 -12.60
N LEU A 639 -14.73 29.43 -12.41
CA LEU A 639 -16.03 30.06 -12.30
C LEU A 639 -16.26 30.57 -10.87
N SER A 640 -17.00 31.67 -10.78
CA SER A 640 -17.65 32.11 -9.55
C SER A 640 -18.78 31.17 -9.20
N THR A 641 -19.29 31.26 -7.97
CA THR A 641 -20.41 30.41 -7.49
C THR A 641 -21.61 30.44 -8.44
N GLU A 642 -21.94 31.61 -8.98
CA GLU A 642 -23.05 31.77 -9.94
C GLU A 642 -22.71 31.20 -11.32
N GLY A 643 -21.45 31.34 -11.75
CA GLY A 643 -20.97 30.72 -12.99
C GLY A 643 -21.02 29.19 -12.91
N THR A 644 -20.57 28.61 -11.79
CA THR A 644 -20.54 27.16 -11.55
C THR A 644 -21.96 26.56 -11.58
N LYS A 645 -22.95 27.23 -10.98
CA LYS A 645 -24.36 26.82 -11.07
C LYS A 645 -24.86 26.80 -12.52
N LEU A 646 -24.66 27.91 -13.25
CA LEU A 646 -25.07 28.03 -14.64
C LEU A 646 -24.43 26.96 -15.54
N ARG A 647 -23.12 26.71 -15.37
CA ARG A 647 -22.41 25.66 -16.10
C ARG A 647 -22.95 24.26 -15.76
N THR A 648 -23.20 23.99 -14.49
CA THR A 648 -23.69 22.69 -14.03
C THR A 648 -25.08 22.40 -14.60
N GLU A 649 -25.99 23.39 -14.59
CA GLU A 649 -27.32 23.27 -15.20
C GLU A 649 -27.24 22.98 -16.71
N ARG A 650 -26.34 23.66 -17.43
CA ARG A 650 -26.09 23.39 -18.87
C ARG A 650 -25.59 21.96 -19.09
N LEU A 651 -24.60 21.52 -18.33
CA LEU A 651 -24.05 20.16 -18.41
C LEU A 651 -25.11 19.08 -18.16
N ILE A 652 -25.98 19.26 -17.16
CA ILE A 652 -27.08 18.32 -16.89
C ILE A 652 -28.00 18.20 -18.11
N ASN A 653 -28.37 19.34 -18.72
CA ASN A 653 -29.25 19.36 -19.88
C ASN A 653 -28.60 18.70 -21.10
N ASP A 654 -27.32 18.98 -21.36
CA ASP A 654 -26.56 18.41 -22.48
C ASP A 654 -26.45 16.88 -22.35
N ILE A 655 -26.12 16.39 -21.15
CA ILE A 655 -26.02 14.95 -20.87
C ILE A 655 -27.40 14.28 -21.04
N LYS A 656 -28.46 14.86 -20.46
CA LYS A 656 -29.83 14.33 -20.60
C LYS A 656 -30.30 14.30 -22.05
N ALA A 657 -30.03 15.36 -22.81
CA ALA A 657 -30.38 15.44 -24.22
C ALA A 657 -29.68 14.36 -25.04
N GLN A 658 -28.39 14.13 -24.80
CA GLN A 658 -27.64 13.08 -25.49
C GLN A 658 -28.12 11.68 -25.10
N LEU A 659 -28.37 11.41 -23.82
CA LEU A 659 -28.89 10.12 -23.36
C LEU A 659 -30.28 9.82 -23.96
N ALA A 660 -31.17 10.82 -24.02
CA ALA A 660 -32.48 10.66 -24.65
C ALA A 660 -32.37 10.37 -26.16
N LYS A 661 -31.43 11.03 -26.86
CA LYS A 661 -31.14 10.79 -28.27
C LYS A 661 -30.65 9.37 -28.52
N GLU A 662 -29.79 8.84 -27.66
CA GLU A 662 -29.28 7.47 -27.75
C GLU A 662 -30.33 6.42 -27.41
N ALA A 663 -31.21 6.68 -26.44
CA ALA A 663 -32.31 5.77 -26.10
C ALA A 663 -33.39 5.69 -27.20
N SER A 664 -33.44 6.68 -28.11
CA SER A 664 -34.38 6.71 -29.24
C SER A 664 -33.88 6.00 -30.51
N ARG A 665 -32.63 5.51 -30.50
CA ARG A 665 -31.99 4.77 -31.59
C ARG A 665 -32.05 3.28 -31.30
#